data_AF-A0A9E3RAR4-F1
#
_entry.id   AF-A0A9E3RAR4-F1
#
_cell.length_a   1.000
_cell.length_b   1.000
_cell.length_c   1.000
_cell.angle_alpha   90.00
_cell.angle_beta   90.00
_cell.angle_gamma   90.00
#
_symmetry.space_group_name_H-M   'P 1'
#
loop_
_entity.id
_entity.type
_entity.pdbx_description
1 polymer ?
#
loop_
_entity_poly.entity_id
_entity_poly.type
_entity_poly.pdbx_seq_one_letter_code
_entity_poly.pdbx_strand_id
1 'polypeptide(L)'
;GAHARLGAQAPGTTTAAAACAPARTALVLAGGGAKGLTHIGVLQALDSLGIVPDLIVGTSMGAIVGALYAGGDDGATVLARLRAVGLDELVRNYEPTVSASLGALEPILVWEEEPTHWVLQTGAVREMEVSAALSRLALRANVTARGDFDRLPIPFRAVATDLDSRQVVPIGGGDLARALRASMSIPLLLRPVVLEGRTLVDGGLSSNVPVGVARALGAERVIVSTIASPKPDPAAFDDPLTVSTQLFEFLWVQDPLDARPGDVVIAQPTAAYGMLDFRPVMLDSLARVGRRTAVAALTQAACVRPLATGRSRPYPPVAVGRVRIGPPGVQGLDLVQRELTLAARGALDAQAVSEGLARLASQERYRGIWLGPSGAAERPDFDVQVEAAPTRSFGIGVAFDQTMSGRVWLAAADRAFTGRDLEMSALLTAGVYRSDLTVAVRRRARIGGRYLPVGGALTAATENVRLWQGATELPSVGIREAALAIGLRPLYDPGWSYELGADVRFWEGRSVVRRGTAGVRYAVRYRERGSPAPTFSVDAVGLREWQRLSADLARTFRVGRADVRPRLRAGWGRRLPLHQTFTLGGLDGFAGLRMLEQRGDHELFGSLLVRWPLWRQLHGRFEPMVGVTGQGGYFQGPGALDGTVLAGARVGVDLDTPFGPIRIEQGVNNQDRRQALIRFGTWF
;
A
#
# COMPACT_ATOMS: atom_id res chain seq x y z
N GLY A 1 -22.86 -25.22 -91.42
CA GLY A 1 -24.03 -24.58 -90.79
C GLY A 1 -23.89 -24.65 -89.28
N ALA A 2 -24.33 -23.58 -88.62
CA ALA A 2 -24.56 -23.41 -87.18
C ALA A 2 -23.36 -23.26 -86.21
N HIS A 3 -23.33 -22.07 -85.60
CA HIS A 3 -22.57 -21.67 -84.42
C HIS A 3 -23.09 -22.33 -83.13
N ALA A 4 -22.22 -22.55 -82.13
CA ALA A 4 -22.59 -22.44 -80.71
C ALA A 4 -21.35 -22.13 -79.84
N ARG A 5 -21.50 -21.15 -78.94
CA ARG A 5 -20.49 -20.58 -78.04
C ARG A 5 -20.16 -21.50 -76.87
N LEU A 6 -18.88 -21.59 -76.49
CA LEU A 6 -18.40 -22.20 -75.25
C LEU A 6 -18.49 -21.20 -74.09
N GLY A 7 -19.23 -21.57 -73.05
CA GLY A 7 -19.34 -20.83 -71.78
C GLY A 7 -18.32 -21.30 -70.75
N ALA A 8 -17.83 -20.35 -69.97
CA ALA A 8 -16.91 -20.53 -68.85
C ALA A 8 -17.53 -21.31 -67.69
N GLN A 9 -16.75 -22.21 -67.07
CA GLN A 9 -17.01 -22.75 -65.73
C GLN A 9 -15.96 -22.19 -64.76
N ALA A 10 -16.46 -21.53 -63.72
CA ALA A 10 -15.66 -21.06 -62.59
C ALA A 10 -15.24 -22.24 -61.70
N PRO A 11 -14.01 -22.26 -61.16
CA PRO A 11 -13.62 -23.22 -60.14
C PRO A 11 -14.33 -22.90 -58.83
N GLY A 12 -15.08 -23.88 -58.31
CA GLY A 12 -15.73 -23.79 -57.01
C GLY A 12 -14.70 -23.59 -55.90
N THR A 13 -14.77 -22.45 -55.23
CA THR A 13 -14.12 -22.22 -53.94
C THR A 13 -14.90 -22.97 -52.86
N THR A 14 -14.57 -24.23 -52.63
CA THR A 14 -14.85 -24.90 -51.36
C THR A 14 -13.89 -24.34 -50.31
N THR A 15 -14.31 -23.25 -49.64
CA THR A 15 -13.72 -22.86 -48.36
C THR A 15 -14.03 -23.96 -47.35
N ALA A 16 -13.08 -24.88 -47.19
CA ALA A 16 -13.04 -25.81 -46.08
C ALA A 16 -12.83 -25.01 -44.78
N ALA A 17 -13.90 -24.41 -44.25
CA ALA A 17 -14.01 -24.21 -42.82
C ALA A 17 -14.05 -25.62 -42.23
N ALA A 18 -12.87 -26.14 -41.84
CA ALA A 18 -12.78 -27.38 -41.10
C ALA A 18 -13.70 -27.24 -39.88
N ALA A 19 -14.82 -27.96 -39.90
CA ALA A 19 -15.80 -27.94 -38.83
C ALA A 19 -15.15 -28.55 -37.59
N CYS A 20 -14.55 -27.72 -36.75
CA CYS A 20 -13.93 -28.19 -35.52
C CYS A 20 -15.02 -28.84 -34.66
N ALA A 21 -14.78 -30.09 -34.24
CA ALA A 21 -15.70 -30.79 -33.36
C ALA A 21 -15.99 -29.95 -32.10
N PRO A 22 -17.20 -30.00 -31.53
CA PRO A 22 -17.45 -29.42 -30.21
C PRO A 22 -16.44 -30.01 -29.22
N ALA A 23 -15.73 -29.16 -28.49
CA ALA A 23 -14.74 -29.60 -27.52
C ALA A 23 -14.72 -28.62 -26.35
N ARG A 24 -14.57 -29.14 -25.13
CA ARG A 24 -14.55 -28.31 -23.93
C ARG A 24 -13.31 -27.41 -23.93
N THR A 25 -13.52 -26.10 -23.93
CA THR A 25 -12.47 -25.10 -24.09
C THR A 25 -12.24 -24.34 -22.77
N ALA A 26 -11.01 -24.39 -22.25
CA ALA A 26 -10.65 -23.63 -21.06
C ALA A 26 -9.86 -22.36 -21.41
N LEU A 27 -10.12 -21.27 -20.69
CA LEU A 27 -9.26 -20.08 -20.68
C LEU A 27 -8.25 -20.22 -19.52
N VAL A 28 -6.97 -20.21 -19.86
CA VAL A 28 -5.85 -20.34 -18.92
C VAL A 28 -5.17 -18.98 -18.82
N LEU A 29 -5.14 -18.41 -17.61
CA LEU A 29 -4.57 -17.09 -17.34
C LEU A 29 -3.35 -17.20 -16.43
N ALA A 30 -2.18 -16.79 -16.94
CA ALA A 30 -0.93 -16.90 -16.21
C ALA A 30 -0.81 -15.92 -15.03
N GLY A 31 0.14 -16.19 -14.13
CA GLY A 31 0.63 -15.19 -13.17
C GLY A 31 1.64 -14.21 -13.80
N GLY A 32 1.93 -13.12 -13.08
CA GLY A 32 2.98 -12.14 -13.45
C GLY A 32 2.75 -10.72 -12.94
N GLY A 33 2.16 -10.57 -11.75
CA GLY A 33 1.94 -9.29 -11.09
C GLY A 33 1.20 -8.28 -11.98
N ALA A 34 1.69 -7.05 -12.03
CA ALA A 34 1.12 -5.96 -12.83
C ALA A 34 1.04 -6.30 -14.32
N LYS A 35 1.99 -7.06 -14.87
CA LYS A 35 1.95 -7.49 -16.29
C LYS A 35 0.69 -8.29 -16.60
N GLY A 36 0.13 -9.02 -15.62
CA GLY A 36 -1.10 -9.78 -15.76
C GLY A 36 -2.35 -8.93 -16.07
N LEU A 37 -2.27 -7.61 -15.95
CA LEU A 37 -3.33 -6.71 -16.42
C LEU A 37 -3.58 -6.82 -17.93
N THR A 38 -2.65 -7.39 -18.72
CA THR A 38 -2.91 -7.74 -20.12
C THR A 38 -4.06 -8.73 -20.30
N HIS A 39 -4.32 -9.59 -19.31
CA HIS A 39 -5.42 -10.55 -19.37
C HIS A 39 -6.77 -9.85 -19.53
N ILE A 40 -6.95 -8.65 -18.98
CA ILE A 40 -8.17 -7.84 -19.16
C ILE A 40 -8.41 -7.56 -20.64
N GLY A 41 -7.34 -7.24 -21.39
CA GLY A 41 -7.42 -7.06 -22.84
C GLY A 41 -7.80 -8.34 -23.58
N VAL A 42 -7.34 -9.50 -23.11
CA VAL A 42 -7.76 -10.80 -23.66
C VAL A 42 -9.26 -11.02 -23.42
N LEU A 43 -9.78 -10.72 -22.23
CA LEU A 43 -11.21 -10.80 -21.95
C LEU A 43 -12.02 -9.89 -22.88
N GLN A 44 -11.58 -8.65 -23.08
CA GLN A 44 -12.23 -7.71 -24.00
C GLN A 44 -12.24 -8.23 -25.45
N ALA A 45 -11.18 -8.91 -25.88
CA ALA A 45 -11.13 -9.54 -27.19
C ALA A 45 -12.13 -10.69 -27.29
N LEU A 46 -12.18 -11.58 -26.29
CA LEU A 46 -13.15 -12.67 -26.22
C LEU A 46 -14.59 -12.12 -26.26
N ASP A 47 -14.89 -11.07 -25.49
CA ASP A 47 -16.20 -10.43 -25.49
C ASP A 47 -16.55 -9.86 -26.87
N SER A 48 -15.62 -9.15 -27.51
CA SER A 48 -15.84 -8.56 -28.84
C SER A 48 -16.06 -9.58 -29.95
N LEU A 49 -15.52 -10.79 -29.78
CA LEU A 49 -15.63 -11.90 -30.73
C LEU A 49 -16.73 -12.91 -30.36
N GLY A 50 -17.45 -12.68 -29.25
CA GLY A 50 -18.50 -13.58 -28.77
C GLY A 50 -17.99 -14.94 -28.29
N ILE A 51 -16.71 -15.04 -27.89
CA ILE A 51 -16.07 -16.29 -27.47
C ILE A 51 -16.29 -16.51 -25.98
N VAL A 52 -16.82 -17.69 -25.64
CA VAL A 52 -17.12 -18.07 -24.25
C VAL A 52 -16.36 -19.35 -23.88
N PRO A 53 -15.37 -19.34 -22.97
CA PRO A 53 -14.78 -20.56 -22.45
C PRO A 53 -15.74 -21.30 -21.51
N ASP A 54 -15.60 -22.61 -21.45
CA ASP A 54 -16.37 -23.52 -20.58
C ASP A 54 -15.78 -23.64 -19.17
N LEU A 55 -14.55 -23.20 -18.98
CA LEU A 55 -13.79 -23.26 -17.73
C LEU A 55 -12.73 -22.15 -17.73
N ILE A 56 -12.45 -21.56 -16.57
CA ILE A 56 -11.33 -20.63 -16.38
C ILE A 56 -10.40 -21.19 -15.31
N VAL A 57 -9.11 -21.22 -15.60
CA VAL A 57 -8.06 -21.54 -14.62
C VAL A 57 -7.06 -20.40 -14.60
N GLY A 58 -6.81 -19.85 -13.42
CA GLY A 58 -5.92 -18.69 -13.28
C GLY A 58 -4.92 -18.83 -12.15
N THR A 59 -3.76 -18.19 -12.31
CA THR A 59 -2.69 -18.11 -11.30
C THR A 59 -2.42 -16.64 -10.95
N SER A 60 -2.31 -16.30 -9.65
CA SER A 60 -1.94 -14.95 -9.18
C SER A 60 -2.84 -13.86 -9.78
N MET A 61 -2.29 -12.87 -10.50
CA MET A 61 -3.10 -11.86 -11.22
C MET A 61 -4.09 -12.48 -12.22
N GLY A 62 -3.72 -13.57 -12.90
CA GLY A 62 -4.62 -14.32 -13.77
C GLY A 62 -5.81 -14.93 -13.03
N ALA A 63 -5.62 -15.35 -11.77
CA ALA A 63 -6.72 -15.81 -10.92
C ALA A 63 -7.68 -14.66 -10.58
N ILE A 64 -7.15 -13.48 -10.23
CA ILE A 64 -7.97 -12.30 -9.90
C ILE A 64 -8.82 -11.86 -11.10
N VAL A 65 -8.18 -11.66 -12.26
CA VAL A 65 -8.87 -11.26 -13.49
C VAL A 65 -9.87 -12.35 -13.93
N GLY A 66 -9.46 -13.62 -13.85
CA GLY A 66 -10.28 -14.76 -14.20
C GLY A 66 -11.51 -14.94 -13.32
N ALA A 67 -11.40 -14.74 -12.01
CA ALA A 67 -12.50 -14.87 -11.07
C ALA A 67 -13.60 -13.82 -11.27
N LEU A 68 -13.21 -12.57 -11.58
CA LEU A 68 -14.16 -11.50 -11.88
C LEU A 68 -14.96 -11.81 -13.17
N TYR A 69 -14.25 -12.27 -14.20
CA TYR A 69 -14.86 -12.67 -15.47
C TYR A 69 -15.74 -13.91 -15.34
N ALA A 70 -15.27 -14.92 -14.60
CA ALA A 70 -16.03 -16.12 -14.25
C ALA A 70 -17.31 -15.77 -13.50
N GLY A 71 -17.27 -14.74 -12.66
CA GLY A 71 -18.41 -14.16 -11.94
C GLY A 71 -19.42 -13.40 -12.80
N GLY A 72 -19.18 -13.26 -14.11
CA GLY A 72 -20.09 -12.64 -15.07
C GLY A 72 -19.84 -11.17 -15.37
N ASP A 73 -18.73 -10.59 -14.90
CA ASP A 73 -18.29 -9.26 -15.35
C ASP A 73 -17.69 -9.38 -16.76
N ASP A 74 -17.95 -8.40 -17.64
CA ASP A 74 -17.25 -8.31 -18.94
C ASP A 74 -15.86 -7.66 -18.77
N GLY A 75 -15.00 -7.77 -19.79
CA GLY A 75 -13.63 -7.25 -19.74
C GLY A 75 -13.55 -5.72 -19.54
N ALA A 76 -14.61 -4.97 -19.89
CA ALA A 76 -14.69 -3.54 -19.61
C ALA A 76 -15.00 -3.26 -18.12
N THR A 77 -15.91 -4.03 -17.53
CA THR A 77 -16.30 -3.97 -16.12
C THR A 77 -15.14 -4.41 -15.22
N VAL A 78 -14.41 -5.47 -15.60
CA VAL A 78 -13.20 -5.90 -14.88
C VAL A 78 -12.16 -4.77 -14.83
N LEU A 79 -11.92 -4.08 -15.96
CA LEU A 79 -11.03 -2.93 -16.02
C LEU A 79 -11.47 -1.80 -15.08
N ALA A 80 -12.75 -1.45 -15.12
CA ALA A 80 -13.31 -0.38 -14.30
C ALA A 80 -13.20 -0.67 -12.80
N ARG A 81 -13.46 -1.93 -12.40
CA ARG A 81 -13.38 -2.37 -11.00
C ARG A 81 -11.95 -2.36 -10.47
N LEU A 82 -10.99 -2.90 -11.22
CA LEU A 82 -9.58 -2.89 -10.81
C LEU A 82 -9.03 -1.46 -10.72
N ARG A 83 -9.45 -0.56 -11.62
CA ARG A 83 -9.11 0.87 -11.54
C ARG A 83 -9.64 1.53 -10.26
N ALA A 84 -10.86 1.19 -9.84
CA ALA A 84 -11.49 1.78 -8.66
C ALA A 84 -10.85 1.34 -7.32
N VAL A 85 -10.14 0.22 -7.30
CA VAL A 85 -9.46 -0.28 -6.08
C VAL A 85 -8.15 0.45 -5.79
N GLY A 86 -7.47 0.97 -6.80
CA GLY A 86 -6.15 1.61 -6.62
C GLY A 86 -5.06 0.60 -6.28
N LEU A 87 -4.81 -0.38 -7.16
CA LEU A 87 -3.82 -1.46 -6.92
C LEU A 87 -2.41 -0.94 -6.62
N ASP A 88 -2.04 0.26 -7.09
CA ASP A 88 -0.77 0.89 -6.77
C ASP A 88 -0.64 1.30 -5.31
N GLU A 89 -1.75 1.61 -4.62
CA GLU A 89 -1.75 1.90 -3.18
C GLU A 89 -1.48 0.63 -2.36
N LEU A 90 -1.73 -0.56 -2.92
CA LEU A 90 -1.59 -1.84 -2.23
C LEU A 90 -0.16 -2.39 -2.26
N VAL A 91 0.68 -1.98 -3.21
CA VAL A 91 1.99 -2.61 -3.51
C VAL A 91 3.15 -1.61 -3.46
N ARG A 92 3.00 -0.48 -2.76
CA ARG A 92 4.04 0.57 -2.69
C ARG A 92 4.71 0.64 -1.32
N ASN A 93 6.05 0.68 -1.39
CA ASN A 93 7.05 0.89 -0.35
C ASN A 93 6.96 -0.06 0.86
N TYR A 94 8.13 -0.47 1.34
CA TYR A 94 8.21 -1.16 2.62
C TYR A 94 7.76 -0.16 3.70
N GLU A 95 6.51 -0.27 4.16
CA GLU A 95 5.91 0.53 5.22
C GLU A 95 5.49 -0.41 6.35
N PRO A 96 6.41 -0.79 7.26
CA PRO A 96 6.05 -1.64 8.37
C PRO A 96 5.00 -0.96 9.22
N THR A 97 3.96 -1.71 9.53
CA THR A 97 2.86 -1.18 10.32
C THR A 97 3.16 -1.47 11.78
N VAL A 98 3.66 -0.45 12.48
CA VAL A 98 3.60 -0.40 13.94
C VAL A 98 2.29 0.21 14.39
N SER A 99 1.95 -0.01 15.66
CA SER A 99 0.77 0.62 16.24
C SER A 99 0.76 2.13 15.99
N ALA A 100 -0.37 2.68 15.52
CA ALA A 100 -0.54 4.14 15.42
C ALA A 100 -0.28 4.89 16.74
N SER A 101 -0.27 4.20 17.88
CA SER A 101 0.13 4.76 19.18
C SER A 101 1.61 5.18 19.25
N LEU A 102 2.48 4.62 18.40
CA LEU A 102 3.90 4.93 18.29
C LEU A 102 4.18 6.17 17.41
N GLY A 103 3.15 6.75 16.79
CA GLY A 103 3.27 7.98 16.00
C GLY A 103 3.83 7.75 14.59
N ALA A 104 4.47 8.78 14.03
CA ALA A 104 4.97 8.81 12.65
C ALA A 104 6.31 8.09 12.44
N LEU A 105 6.68 7.17 13.33
CA LEU A 105 7.94 6.44 13.20
C LEU A 105 7.80 5.30 12.20
N GLU A 106 8.75 5.20 11.29
CA GLU A 106 8.84 4.15 10.27
C GLU A 106 10.03 3.25 10.61
N PRO A 107 9.84 2.17 11.40
CA PRO A 107 10.92 1.23 11.67
C PRO A 107 11.38 0.54 10.37
N ILE A 108 12.64 0.15 10.35
CA ILE A 108 13.26 -0.56 9.21
C ILE A 108 13.01 -2.07 9.32
N LEU A 109 12.84 -2.58 10.54
CA LEU A 109 12.50 -3.97 10.81
C LEU A 109 11.45 -4.02 11.90
N VAL A 110 10.43 -4.86 11.71
CA VAL A 110 9.38 -5.11 12.72
C VAL A 110 9.20 -6.59 12.88
N TRP A 111 9.19 -7.06 14.12
CA TRP A 111 8.81 -8.40 14.49
C TRP A 111 7.42 -8.39 15.10
N GLU A 112 6.63 -9.40 14.77
CA GLU A 112 5.31 -9.64 15.31
C GLU A 112 5.30 -10.95 16.11
N GLU A 113 4.59 -10.96 17.24
CA GLU A 113 4.37 -12.17 18.01
C GLU A 113 3.33 -13.06 17.32
N GLU A 114 3.73 -14.29 17.04
CA GLU A 114 2.84 -15.41 16.74
C GLU A 114 2.69 -16.28 18.00
N PRO A 115 1.68 -17.17 18.10
CA PRO A 115 1.44 -17.97 19.29
C PRO A 115 2.64 -18.76 19.84
N THR A 116 3.63 -19.08 19.00
CA THR A 116 4.79 -19.91 19.38
C THR A 116 6.15 -19.28 19.08
N HIS A 117 6.22 -18.17 18.36
CA HIS A 117 7.48 -17.58 17.89
C HIS A 117 7.29 -16.12 17.45
N TRP A 118 8.38 -15.45 17.09
CA TRP A 118 8.34 -14.11 16.50
C TRP A 118 8.63 -14.20 15.02
N VAL A 119 7.85 -13.48 14.21
CA VAL A 119 8.04 -13.41 12.75
C VAL A 119 8.44 -12.01 12.34
N LEU A 120 9.42 -11.90 11.45
CA LEU A 120 9.75 -10.62 10.84
C LEU A 120 8.62 -10.23 9.86
N GLN A 121 8.04 -9.05 10.03
CA GLN A 121 7.08 -8.49 9.08
C GLN A 121 7.75 -8.36 7.72
N THR A 122 7.12 -8.97 6.72
CA THR A 122 7.35 -8.66 5.32
C THR A 122 6.65 -7.34 5.01
N GLY A 123 7.23 -6.23 5.45
CA GLY A 123 6.62 -4.88 5.38
C GLY A 123 6.39 -4.33 3.97
N ALA A 124 6.52 -5.15 2.91
CA ALA A 124 6.34 -4.74 1.53
C ALA A 124 4.87 -4.57 1.12
N VAL A 125 3.90 -5.06 1.93
CA VAL A 125 2.48 -5.02 1.61
C VAL A 125 1.61 -4.88 2.87
N ARG A 126 0.58 -4.04 2.81
CA ARG A 126 -0.46 -3.92 3.84
C ARG A 126 -1.47 -5.06 3.70
N GLU A 127 -1.18 -6.19 4.32
CA GLU A 127 -1.92 -7.45 4.10
C GLU A 127 -3.43 -7.33 4.31
N MET A 128 -3.88 -6.63 5.34
CA MET A 128 -5.31 -6.42 5.59
C MET A 128 -5.99 -5.61 4.49
N GLU A 129 -5.32 -4.60 3.93
CA GLU A 129 -5.83 -3.83 2.80
C GLU A 129 -5.89 -4.66 1.53
N VAL A 130 -4.90 -5.52 1.29
CA VAL A 130 -4.94 -6.48 0.18
C VAL A 130 -6.09 -7.46 0.36
N SER A 131 -6.22 -8.09 1.52
CA SER A 131 -7.31 -9.02 1.84
C SER A 131 -8.68 -8.36 1.67
N ALA A 132 -8.86 -7.14 2.18
CA ALA A 132 -10.11 -6.39 2.04
C ALA A 132 -10.38 -5.96 0.59
N ALA A 133 -9.37 -5.54 -0.16
CA ALA A 133 -9.49 -5.21 -1.58
C ALA A 133 -9.94 -6.44 -2.39
N LEU A 134 -9.35 -7.61 -2.14
CA LEU A 134 -9.75 -8.87 -2.76
C LEU A 134 -11.18 -9.26 -2.38
N SER A 135 -11.56 -9.16 -1.10
CA SER A 135 -12.93 -9.42 -0.64
C SER A 135 -13.95 -8.49 -1.31
N ARG A 136 -13.60 -7.22 -1.52
CA ARG A 136 -14.46 -6.24 -2.20
C ARG A 136 -14.58 -6.50 -3.70
N LEU A 137 -13.46 -6.82 -4.38
CA LEU A 137 -13.46 -7.19 -5.80
C LEU A 137 -14.27 -8.45 -6.04
N ALA A 138 -14.02 -9.49 -5.25
CA ALA A 138 -14.63 -10.80 -5.42
C ALA A 138 -16.06 -10.89 -4.86
N LEU A 139 -16.56 -9.90 -4.10
CA LEU A 139 -17.81 -9.98 -3.34
C LEU A 139 -18.98 -10.59 -4.14
N ARG A 140 -19.23 -10.06 -5.35
CA ARG A 140 -20.32 -10.54 -6.22
C ARG A 140 -20.13 -12.00 -6.63
N ALA A 141 -18.93 -12.35 -7.09
CA ALA A 141 -18.59 -13.69 -7.54
C ALA A 141 -18.60 -14.68 -6.36
N ASN A 142 -18.08 -14.27 -5.22
CA ASN A 142 -18.04 -15.07 -3.99
C ASN A 142 -19.45 -15.46 -3.53
N VAL A 143 -20.37 -14.49 -3.47
CA VAL A 143 -21.77 -14.74 -3.10
C VAL A 143 -22.50 -15.59 -4.15
N THR A 144 -22.14 -15.47 -5.44
CA THR A 144 -22.72 -16.30 -6.51
C THR A 144 -22.24 -17.76 -6.42
N ALA A 145 -20.94 -17.96 -6.16
CA ALA A 145 -20.31 -19.25 -6.01
C ALA A 145 -20.83 -20.02 -4.80
N ARG A 146 -21.11 -19.34 -3.67
CA ARG A 146 -21.65 -19.98 -2.45
C ARG A 146 -20.80 -21.17 -1.99
N GLY A 147 -19.48 -20.97 -1.98
CA GLY A 147 -18.52 -21.99 -1.55
C GLY A 147 -18.13 -23.00 -2.64
N ASP A 148 -18.69 -22.90 -3.84
CA ASP A 148 -18.43 -23.84 -4.95
C ASP A 148 -18.26 -23.05 -6.26
N PHE A 149 -17.03 -23.04 -6.77
CA PHE A 149 -16.66 -22.21 -7.92
C PHE A 149 -17.18 -22.77 -9.26
N ASP A 150 -17.76 -23.98 -9.28
CA ASP A 150 -18.47 -24.52 -10.45
C ASP A 150 -19.86 -23.90 -10.63
N ARG A 151 -20.37 -23.18 -9.61
CA ARG A 151 -21.67 -22.46 -9.67
C ARG A 151 -21.56 -21.06 -10.27
N LEU A 152 -20.35 -20.59 -10.52
CA LEU A 152 -20.14 -19.33 -11.23
C LEU A 152 -20.66 -19.44 -12.67
N PRO A 153 -21.02 -18.32 -13.32
CA PRO A 153 -21.39 -18.30 -14.73
C PRO A 153 -20.43 -19.08 -15.65
N ILE A 154 -19.15 -19.10 -15.31
CA ILE A 154 -18.15 -19.98 -15.90
C ILE A 154 -17.43 -20.68 -14.73
N PRO A 155 -17.35 -22.02 -14.70
CA PRO A 155 -16.56 -22.75 -13.71
C PRO A 155 -15.13 -22.19 -13.59
N PHE A 156 -14.63 -22.09 -12.36
CA PHE A 156 -13.35 -21.43 -12.09
C PHE A 156 -12.45 -22.21 -11.14
N ARG A 157 -11.13 -22.17 -11.36
CA ARG A 157 -10.12 -22.59 -10.38
C ARG A 157 -9.02 -21.53 -10.23
N ALA A 158 -8.70 -21.21 -8.98
CA ALA A 158 -7.49 -20.47 -8.63
C ALA A 158 -6.37 -21.46 -8.32
N VAL A 159 -5.18 -21.26 -8.87
CA VAL A 159 -4.03 -22.15 -8.62
C VAL A 159 -3.12 -21.55 -7.57
N ALA A 160 -2.82 -22.33 -6.54
CA ALA A 160 -1.83 -22.03 -5.52
C ALA A 160 -0.77 -23.14 -5.48
N THR A 161 0.33 -22.87 -4.78
CA THR A 161 1.38 -23.86 -4.51
C THR A 161 1.35 -24.22 -3.04
N ASP A 162 1.28 -25.51 -2.74
CA ASP A 162 1.52 -26.01 -1.38
C ASP A 162 3.02 -25.86 -1.06
N LEU A 163 3.35 -25.05 -0.06
CA LEU A 163 4.73 -24.72 0.25
C LEU A 163 5.52 -25.93 0.78
N ASP A 164 4.85 -26.84 1.49
CA ASP A 164 5.50 -28.00 2.11
C ASP A 164 5.83 -29.06 1.07
N SER A 165 4.89 -29.36 0.17
CA SER A 165 5.02 -30.41 -0.85
C SER A 165 5.50 -29.90 -2.21
N ARG A 166 5.46 -28.58 -2.45
CA ARG A 166 5.66 -27.90 -3.73
C ARG A 166 4.66 -28.31 -4.83
N GLN A 167 3.56 -28.95 -4.45
CA GLN A 167 2.56 -29.43 -5.39
C GLN A 167 1.57 -28.33 -5.80
N VAL A 168 1.03 -28.49 -7.00
CA VAL A 168 -0.05 -27.64 -7.53
C VAL A 168 -1.34 -27.91 -6.77
N VAL A 169 -1.98 -26.85 -6.25
CA VAL A 169 -3.26 -26.92 -5.57
C VAL A 169 -4.31 -26.13 -6.35
N PRO A 170 -5.19 -26.79 -7.13
CA PRO A 170 -6.31 -26.13 -7.78
C PRO A 170 -7.46 -25.92 -6.78
N ILE A 171 -7.69 -24.67 -6.38
CA ILE A 171 -8.73 -24.30 -5.42
C ILE A 171 -10.05 -24.06 -6.17
N GLY A 172 -11.07 -24.86 -5.83
CA GLY A 172 -12.40 -24.83 -6.47
C GLY A 172 -13.57 -24.54 -5.53
N GLY A 173 -13.31 -24.27 -4.26
CA GLY A 173 -14.36 -24.02 -3.27
C GLY A 173 -13.91 -23.17 -2.10
N GLY A 174 -14.85 -22.90 -1.19
CA GLY A 174 -14.66 -22.02 -0.05
C GLY A 174 -14.88 -20.54 -0.37
N ASP A 175 -14.17 -19.66 0.36
CA ASP A 175 -14.23 -18.22 0.10
C ASP A 175 -13.35 -17.85 -1.09
N LEU A 176 -13.96 -17.29 -2.13
CA LEU A 176 -13.27 -16.93 -3.37
C LEU A 176 -12.16 -15.89 -3.14
N ALA A 177 -12.38 -14.89 -2.28
CA ALA A 177 -11.35 -13.89 -2.00
C ALA A 177 -10.14 -14.50 -1.29
N ARG A 178 -10.38 -15.44 -0.37
CA ARG A 178 -9.32 -16.20 0.31
C ARG A 178 -8.54 -17.09 -0.66
N ALA A 179 -9.22 -17.73 -1.60
CA ALA A 179 -8.58 -18.52 -2.67
C ALA A 179 -7.69 -17.65 -3.57
N LEU A 180 -8.17 -16.45 -3.94
CA LEU A 180 -7.37 -15.46 -4.68
C LEU A 180 -6.17 -14.97 -3.86
N ARG A 181 -6.35 -14.70 -2.56
CA ARG A 181 -5.27 -14.30 -1.65
C ARG A 181 -4.19 -15.38 -1.55
N ALA A 182 -4.56 -16.66 -1.53
CA ALA A 182 -3.63 -17.79 -1.55
C ALA A 182 -2.87 -17.88 -2.88
N SER A 183 -3.58 -17.78 -4.00
CA SER A 183 -3.00 -17.82 -5.36
C SER A 183 -2.02 -16.67 -5.64
N MET A 184 -2.15 -15.54 -4.92
CA MET A 184 -1.31 -14.34 -5.03
C MET A 184 -0.38 -14.14 -3.81
N SER A 185 -0.16 -15.16 -2.96
CA SER A 185 0.74 -15.08 -1.79
C SER A 185 2.22 -15.12 -2.22
N ILE A 186 2.71 -14.05 -2.86
CA ILE A 186 4.09 -13.96 -3.35
C ILE A 186 5.07 -14.01 -2.15
N PRO A 187 6.02 -14.95 -2.11
CA PRO A 187 7.03 -15.01 -1.06
C PRO A 187 7.75 -13.67 -0.88
N LEU A 188 8.14 -13.35 0.36
CA LEU A 188 8.76 -12.08 0.79
C LEU A 188 7.86 -10.83 0.72
N LEU A 189 6.73 -10.87 0.00
CA LEU A 189 5.77 -9.76 -0.06
C LEU A 189 4.54 -10.02 0.82
N LEU A 190 4.03 -11.24 0.80
CA LEU A 190 2.80 -11.65 1.48
C LEU A 190 3.03 -12.94 2.26
N ARG A 191 2.42 -13.04 3.45
CA ARG A 191 2.42 -14.29 4.21
C ARG A 191 1.68 -15.40 3.45
N PRO A 192 2.12 -16.67 3.61
CA PRO A 192 1.36 -17.82 3.15
C PRO A 192 -0.05 -17.84 3.75
N VAL A 193 -1.00 -18.42 3.02
CA VAL A 193 -2.37 -18.62 3.47
C VAL A 193 -2.54 -20.06 3.91
N VAL A 194 -2.98 -20.30 5.14
CA VAL A 194 -3.36 -21.64 5.58
C VAL A 194 -4.79 -21.94 5.17
N LEU A 195 -4.97 -22.88 4.25
CA LEU A 195 -6.28 -23.30 3.73
C LEU A 195 -6.37 -24.82 3.78
N GLU A 196 -7.39 -25.35 4.44
CA GLU A 196 -7.63 -26.81 4.58
C GLU A 196 -6.40 -27.59 5.08
N GLY A 197 -5.66 -26.99 6.02
CA GLY A 197 -4.45 -27.60 6.60
C GLY A 197 -3.19 -27.51 5.74
N ARG A 198 -3.25 -26.89 4.56
CA ARG A 198 -2.09 -26.66 3.68
C ARG A 198 -1.58 -25.24 3.82
N THR A 199 -0.26 -25.07 3.77
CA THR A 199 0.38 -23.76 3.73
C THR A 199 0.55 -23.32 2.27
N LEU A 200 -0.32 -22.43 1.79
CA LEU A 200 -0.37 -22.06 0.38
C LEU A 200 0.35 -20.74 0.08
N VAL A 201 1.16 -20.76 -0.97
CA VAL A 201 1.84 -19.60 -1.56
C VAL A 201 1.42 -19.38 -3.02
N ASP A 202 1.92 -18.31 -3.65
CA ASP A 202 1.60 -17.95 -5.04
C ASP A 202 1.75 -19.16 -5.98
N GLY A 203 0.70 -19.43 -6.77
CA GLY A 203 0.65 -20.60 -7.63
C GLY A 203 1.68 -20.60 -8.76
N GLY A 204 2.30 -19.43 -9.01
CA GLY A 204 3.33 -19.26 -10.00
C GLY A 204 4.61 -20.06 -9.71
N LEU A 205 4.81 -20.49 -8.47
CA LEU A 205 5.95 -21.34 -8.09
C LEU A 205 5.82 -22.77 -8.63
N SER A 206 4.62 -23.33 -8.65
CA SER A 206 4.39 -24.70 -9.14
C SER A 206 3.74 -24.79 -10.52
N SER A 207 2.93 -23.79 -10.91
CA SER A 207 2.23 -23.78 -12.20
C SER A 207 1.81 -22.36 -12.58
N ASN A 208 2.77 -21.56 -13.05
CA ASN A 208 2.51 -20.18 -13.48
C ASN A 208 1.56 -20.09 -14.68
N VAL A 209 1.56 -21.10 -15.57
CA VAL A 209 0.61 -21.22 -16.69
C VAL A 209 -0.14 -22.55 -16.55
N PRO A 210 -1.32 -22.58 -15.89
CA PRO A 210 -1.90 -23.82 -15.39
C PRO A 210 -2.69 -24.64 -16.42
N VAL A 211 -2.07 -24.92 -17.58
CA VAL A 211 -2.65 -25.78 -18.63
C VAL A 211 -2.89 -27.20 -18.12
N GLY A 212 -1.95 -27.77 -17.37
CA GLY A 212 -2.09 -29.12 -16.81
C GLY A 212 -3.33 -29.27 -15.94
N VAL A 213 -3.64 -28.25 -15.11
CA VAL A 213 -4.87 -28.21 -14.31
C VAL A 213 -6.11 -28.15 -15.20
N ALA A 214 -6.12 -27.30 -16.22
CA ALA A 214 -7.24 -27.22 -17.15
C ALA A 214 -7.49 -28.57 -17.87
N ARG A 215 -6.43 -29.27 -18.29
CA ARG A 215 -6.53 -30.61 -18.88
C ARG A 215 -7.07 -31.64 -17.91
N ALA A 216 -6.58 -31.65 -16.67
CA ALA A 216 -7.06 -32.55 -15.62
C ALA A 216 -8.55 -32.35 -15.31
N LEU A 217 -9.07 -31.14 -15.52
CA LEU A 217 -10.48 -30.79 -15.38
C LEU A 217 -11.33 -31.10 -16.63
N GLY A 218 -10.73 -31.73 -17.64
CA GLY A 218 -11.40 -32.19 -18.86
C GLY A 218 -11.40 -31.19 -20.01
N ALA A 219 -10.54 -30.17 -20.01
CA ALA A 219 -10.38 -29.29 -21.16
C ALA A 219 -9.71 -30.01 -22.33
N GLU A 220 -10.39 -30.05 -23.47
CA GLU A 220 -9.90 -30.61 -24.74
C GLU A 220 -9.21 -29.56 -25.61
N ARG A 221 -9.51 -28.28 -25.39
CA ARG A 221 -8.77 -27.13 -25.96
C ARG A 221 -8.46 -26.10 -24.89
N VAL A 222 -7.37 -25.37 -25.06
CA VAL A 222 -7.04 -24.24 -24.20
C VAL A 222 -6.79 -22.96 -25.00
N ILE A 223 -7.31 -21.84 -24.49
CA ILE A 223 -6.89 -20.49 -24.85
C ILE A 223 -5.99 -20.00 -23.73
N VAL A 224 -4.70 -19.86 -23.99
CA VAL A 224 -3.70 -19.52 -22.98
C VAL A 224 -3.31 -18.06 -23.13
N SER A 225 -3.49 -17.27 -22.08
CA SER A 225 -2.91 -15.93 -21.97
C SER A 225 -1.66 -16.00 -21.10
N THR A 226 -0.49 -15.92 -21.72
CA THR A 226 0.80 -16.05 -21.05
C THR A 226 1.62 -14.77 -21.11
N ILE A 227 2.43 -14.54 -20.09
CA ILE A 227 3.31 -13.37 -19.96
C ILE A 227 4.71 -13.85 -20.28
N ALA A 228 5.29 -13.31 -21.35
CA ALA A 228 6.65 -13.69 -21.74
C ALA A 228 7.66 -13.14 -20.72
N SER A 229 8.45 -14.03 -20.13
CA SER A 229 9.66 -13.65 -19.40
C SER A 229 10.80 -13.52 -20.40
N PRO A 230 11.46 -12.36 -20.52
CA PRO A 230 12.65 -12.25 -21.37
C PRO A 230 13.74 -13.20 -20.86
N LYS A 231 14.48 -13.82 -21.78
CA LYS A 231 15.69 -14.55 -21.38
C LYS A 231 16.68 -13.53 -20.77
N PRO A 232 17.34 -13.87 -19.67
CA PRO A 232 18.34 -12.99 -19.09
C PRO A 232 19.47 -12.78 -20.10
N ASP A 233 20.00 -11.57 -20.19
CA ASP A 233 21.23 -11.32 -20.94
C ASP A 233 22.42 -11.84 -20.14
N PRO A 234 23.17 -12.85 -20.61
CA PRO A 234 24.33 -13.36 -19.89
C PRO A 234 25.39 -12.29 -19.61
N ALA A 235 25.47 -11.24 -20.43
CA ALA A 235 26.37 -10.12 -20.21
C ALA A 235 25.96 -9.23 -19.02
N ALA A 236 24.75 -9.37 -18.49
CA ALA A 236 24.27 -8.64 -17.32
C ALA A 236 24.60 -9.33 -15.99
N PHE A 237 25.24 -10.51 -16.00
CA PHE A 237 25.54 -11.30 -14.81
C PHE A 237 26.81 -10.89 -14.06
N ASP A 238 27.53 -9.86 -14.52
CA ASP A 238 28.70 -9.32 -13.82
C ASP A 238 28.32 -8.50 -12.56
N ASP A 239 27.05 -8.16 -12.39
CA ASP A 239 26.51 -7.40 -11.26
C ASP A 239 25.78 -8.33 -10.24
N PRO A 240 26.26 -8.42 -8.99
CA PRO A 240 25.63 -9.25 -7.94
C PRO A 240 24.14 -8.94 -7.68
N LEU A 241 23.72 -7.68 -7.87
CA LEU A 241 22.31 -7.30 -7.70
C LEU A 241 21.43 -7.82 -8.84
N THR A 242 21.95 -7.78 -10.07
CA THR A 242 21.31 -8.35 -11.26
C THR A 242 21.20 -9.88 -11.15
N VAL A 243 22.26 -10.56 -10.70
CA VAL A 243 22.22 -12.00 -10.40
C VAL A 243 21.16 -12.31 -9.33
N SER A 244 21.09 -11.53 -8.25
CA SER A 244 20.09 -11.73 -7.18
C SER A 244 18.66 -11.55 -7.70
N THR A 245 18.43 -10.54 -8.54
CA THR A 245 17.13 -10.32 -9.20
C THR A 245 16.77 -11.50 -10.09
N GLN A 246 17.74 -12.02 -10.85
CA GLN A 246 17.53 -13.16 -11.74
C GLN A 246 17.18 -14.45 -10.98
N LEU A 247 17.87 -14.71 -9.86
CA LEU A 247 17.58 -15.86 -9.00
C LEU A 247 16.17 -15.79 -8.42
N PHE A 248 15.70 -14.59 -8.07
CA PHE A 248 14.32 -14.39 -7.63
C PHE A 248 13.32 -14.65 -8.78
N GLU A 249 13.59 -14.15 -9.99
CA GLU A 249 12.72 -14.39 -11.15
C GLU A 249 12.66 -15.89 -11.56
N PHE A 250 13.73 -16.66 -11.33
CA PHE A 250 13.75 -18.10 -11.58
C PHE A 250 12.72 -18.89 -10.76
N LEU A 251 12.24 -18.35 -9.64
CA LEU A 251 11.16 -18.98 -8.87
C LEU A 251 9.86 -19.15 -9.68
N TRP A 252 9.66 -18.37 -10.75
CA TRP A 252 8.49 -18.42 -11.63
C TRP A 252 8.79 -18.98 -13.03
N VAL A 253 10.03 -19.41 -13.29
CA VAL A 253 10.37 -20.08 -14.55
C VAL A 253 9.77 -21.48 -14.53
N GLN A 254 9.08 -21.82 -15.61
CA GLN A 254 8.37 -23.09 -15.76
C GLN A 254 8.82 -23.75 -17.07
N ASP A 255 8.55 -25.05 -17.17
CA ASP A 255 8.79 -25.79 -18.41
C ASP A 255 8.04 -25.15 -19.59
N PRO A 256 8.54 -25.32 -20.82
CA PRO A 256 7.85 -24.88 -22.02
C PRO A 256 6.42 -25.40 -22.05
N LEU A 257 5.50 -24.53 -22.46
CA LEU A 257 4.09 -24.85 -22.55
C LEU A 257 3.85 -25.97 -23.57
N ASP A 258 3.25 -27.08 -23.13
CA ASP A 258 2.81 -28.19 -23.99
C ASP A 258 1.53 -27.80 -24.77
N ALA A 259 1.69 -26.99 -25.82
CA ALA A 259 0.61 -26.58 -26.71
C ALA A 259 0.24 -27.74 -27.66
N ARG A 260 -1.03 -28.14 -27.66
CA ARG A 260 -1.56 -29.16 -28.58
C ARG A 260 -2.15 -28.52 -29.83
N PRO A 261 -2.26 -29.25 -30.95
CA PRO A 261 -3.00 -28.78 -32.12
C PRO A 261 -4.42 -28.34 -31.75
N GLY A 262 -4.78 -27.10 -32.09
CA GLY A 262 -6.07 -26.50 -31.77
C GLY A 262 -6.09 -25.63 -30.50
N ASP A 263 -4.99 -25.61 -29.72
CA ASP A 263 -4.80 -24.63 -28.66
C ASP A 263 -4.43 -23.25 -29.23
N VAL A 264 -4.82 -22.19 -28.52
CA VAL A 264 -4.48 -20.81 -28.88
C VAL A 264 -3.59 -20.22 -27.80
N VAL A 265 -2.35 -19.87 -28.15
CA VAL A 265 -1.41 -19.25 -27.21
C VAL A 265 -1.27 -17.77 -27.52
N ILE A 266 -1.60 -16.93 -26.54
CA ILE A 266 -1.56 -15.47 -26.61
C ILE A 266 -0.40 -15.00 -25.72
N ALA A 267 0.80 -14.92 -26.29
CA ALA A 267 2.00 -14.48 -25.60
C ALA A 267 2.10 -12.94 -25.58
N GLN A 268 2.05 -12.35 -24.39
CA GLN A 268 1.93 -10.91 -24.20
C GLN A 268 3.30 -10.19 -24.24
N PRO A 269 3.49 -9.19 -25.14
CA PRO A 269 4.75 -8.46 -25.24
C PRO A 269 4.86 -7.41 -24.11
N THR A 270 5.39 -7.83 -22.96
CA THR A 270 5.39 -7.02 -21.71
C THR A 270 6.78 -6.72 -21.15
N ALA A 271 7.84 -6.92 -21.95
CA ALA A 271 9.23 -6.70 -21.52
C ALA A 271 9.50 -5.28 -21.00
N ALA A 272 8.81 -4.27 -21.52
CA ALA A 272 8.96 -2.87 -21.11
C ALA A 272 8.29 -2.50 -19.76
N TYR A 273 7.59 -3.43 -19.11
CA TYR A 273 6.80 -3.17 -17.90
C TYR A 273 7.39 -3.90 -16.69
N GLY A 274 7.32 -3.30 -15.50
CA GLY A 274 7.73 -3.95 -14.25
C GLY A 274 6.62 -4.82 -13.67
N MET A 275 6.97 -5.91 -12.97
CA MET A 275 5.99 -6.81 -12.33
C MET A 275 5.26 -6.20 -11.14
N LEU A 276 5.82 -5.17 -10.50
CA LEU A 276 5.22 -4.47 -9.36
C LEU A 276 4.76 -3.04 -9.72
N ASP A 277 4.68 -2.71 -11.03
CA ASP A 277 4.29 -1.38 -11.48
C ASP A 277 2.79 -1.28 -11.76
N PHE A 278 2.01 -1.04 -10.71
CA PHE A 278 0.55 -0.96 -10.76
C PHE A 278 -0.01 0.44 -11.05
N ARG A 279 0.82 1.41 -11.48
CA ARG A 279 0.37 2.79 -11.72
C ARG A 279 -0.86 2.82 -12.65
N PRO A 280 -1.84 3.72 -12.43
CA PRO A 280 -3.04 3.78 -13.27
C PRO A 280 -2.78 3.88 -14.77
N VAL A 281 -1.74 4.62 -15.17
CA VAL A 281 -1.32 4.77 -16.58
C VAL A 281 -0.82 3.45 -17.20
N MET A 282 -0.25 2.55 -16.40
CA MET A 282 0.22 1.24 -16.86
C MET A 282 -0.93 0.28 -17.09
N LEU A 283 -1.96 0.33 -16.24
CA LEU A 283 -3.15 -0.54 -16.33
C LEU A 283 -3.85 -0.42 -17.69
N ASP A 284 -4.10 0.80 -18.18
CA ASP A 284 -4.72 1.04 -19.49
C ASP A 284 -3.82 0.68 -20.68
N SER A 285 -2.51 0.82 -20.48
CA SER A 285 -1.51 0.46 -21.48
C SER A 285 -1.48 -1.06 -21.66
N LEU A 286 -1.38 -1.81 -20.56
CA LEU A 286 -1.34 -3.27 -20.55
C LEU A 286 -2.65 -3.89 -21.07
N ALA A 287 -3.81 -3.36 -20.67
CA ALA A 287 -5.09 -3.83 -21.22
C ALA A 287 -5.16 -3.66 -22.76
N ARG A 288 -4.66 -2.54 -23.31
CA ARG A 288 -4.61 -2.34 -24.76
C ARG A 288 -3.65 -3.30 -25.46
N VAL A 289 -2.46 -3.53 -24.89
CA VAL A 289 -1.50 -4.53 -25.39
C VAL A 289 -2.15 -5.92 -25.42
N GLY A 290 -2.80 -6.29 -24.32
CA GLY A 290 -3.57 -7.51 -24.17
C GLY A 290 -4.59 -7.71 -25.29
N ARG A 291 -5.42 -6.69 -25.54
CA ARG A 291 -6.50 -6.73 -26.52
C ARG A 291 -5.98 -6.88 -27.94
N ARG A 292 -4.97 -6.09 -28.32
CA ARG A 292 -4.38 -6.16 -29.66
C ARG A 292 -3.81 -7.54 -29.96
N THR A 293 -3.05 -8.08 -29.01
CA THR A 293 -2.42 -9.40 -29.14
C THR A 293 -3.46 -10.52 -29.20
N ALA A 294 -4.48 -10.44 -28.35
CA ALA A 294 -5.55 -11.45 -28.31
C ALA A 294 -6.40 -11.45 -29.58
N VAL A 295 -6.81 -10.28 -30.09
CA VAL A 295 -7.56 -10.20 -31.35
C VAL A 295 -6.76 -10.83 -32.50
N ALA A 296 -5.47 -10.49 -32.62
CA ALA A 296 -4.61 -11.06 -33.66
C ALA A 296 -4.54 -12.59 -33.59
N ALA A 297 -4.35 -13.16 -32.39
CA ALA A 297 -4.26 -14.61 -32.19
C ALA A 297 -5.61 -15.33 -32.38
N LEU A 298 -6.69 -14.77 -31.83
CA LEU A 298 -8.02 -15.40 -31.85
C LEU A 298 -8.66 -15.37 -33.24
N THR A 299 -8.45 -14.31 -34.04
CA THR A 299 -8.98 -14.23 -35.41
C THR A 299 -8.29 -15.22 -36.35
N GLN A 300 -7.05 -15.61 -36.07
CA GLN A 300 -6.32 -16.62 -36.85
C GLN A 300 -6.64 -18.06 -36.42
N ALA A 301 -7.34 -18.24 -35.28
CA ALA A 301 -7.60 -19.56 -34.73
C ALA A 301 -8.79 -20.23 -35.42
N ALA A 302 -8.57 -21.44 -35.97
CA ALA A 302 -9.56 -22.17 -36.74
C ALA A 302 -10.75 -22.70 -35.90
N CYS A 303 -10.56 -22.91 -34.59
CA CYS A 303 -11.46 -23.72 -33.75
C CYS A 303 -12.05 -23.00 -32.54
N VAL A 304 -12.27 -21.69 -32.61
CA VAL A 304 -12.84 -20.92 -31.50
C VAL A 304 -14.28 -20.53 -31.80
N ARG A 305 -15.21 -20.98 -30.95
CA ARG A 305 -16.65 -20.90 -31.22
C ARG A 305 -17.23 -19.57 -30.70
N PRO A 306 -17.92 -18.78 -31.54
CA PRO A 306 -18.80 -17.72 -31.06
C PRO A 306 -20.10 -18.33 -30.52
N LEU A 307 -20.56 -17.92 -29.34
CA LEU A 307 -21.92 -18.17 -28.88
C LEU A 307 -22.70 -16.85 -28.84
N ALA A 308 -23.92 -16.90 -29.38
CA ALA A 308 -24.88 -15.81 -29.38
C ALA A 308 -25.66 -15.80 -28.06
N THR A 309 -25.12 -15.26 -26.97
CA THR A 309 -25.94 -14.66 -25.89
C THR A 309 -25.09 -13.76 -25.00
N GLY A 310 -25.62 -12.57 -24.70
CA GLY A 310 -24.99 -11.58 -23.83
C GLY A 310 -24.82 -12.09 -22.39
N ARG A 311 -23.66 -11.80 -21.81
CA ARG A 311 -23.17 -12.37 -20.54
C ARG A 311 -23.58 -11.61 -19.28
N SER A 312 -24.17 -10.44 -19.41
CA SER A 312 -24.64 -9.68 -18.25
C SER A 312 -25.90 -10.34 -17.69
N ARG A 313 -25.74 -11.24 -16.73
CA ARG A 313 -26.85 -11.64 -15.86
C ARG A 313 -26.97 -10.59 -14.74
N PRO A 314 -28.13 -9.91 -14.59
CA PRO A 314 -28.34 -9.03 -13.45
C PRO A 314 -28.13 -9.83 -12.17
N TYR A 315 -27.49 -9.21 -11.19
CA TYR A 315 -27.31 -9.80 -9.86
C TYR A 315 -28.69 -9.82 -9.18
N PRO A 316 -29.34 -10.98 -9.00
CA PRO A 316 -30.62 -10.99 -8.31
C PRO A 316 -30.38 -10.53 -6.86
N PRO A 317 -31.32 -9.82 -6.24
CA PRO A 317 -31.21 -9.50 -4.82
C PRO A 317 -31.09 -10.80 -4.03
N VAL A 318 -29.97 -10.95 -3.32
CA VAL A 318 -29.68 -12.11 -2.48
C VAL A 318 -30.15 -11.81 -1.07
N ALA A 319 -31.02 -12.63 -0.51
CA ALA A 319 -31.39 -12.51 0.90
C ALA A 319 -30.32 -13.20 1.76
N VAL A 320 -29.84 -12.57 2.82
CA VAL A 320 -28.84 -13.15 3.70
C VAL A 320 -29.49 -14.24 4.56
N GLY A 321 -28.90 -15.44 4.58
CA GLY A 321 -29.28 -16.54 5.46
C GLY A 321 -28.80 -16.33 6.89
N ARG A 322 -28.24 -17.38 7.49
CA ARG A 322 -27.59 -17.31 8.80
C ARG A 322 -26.20 -16.72 8.66
N VAL A 323 -25.82 -15.87 9.61
CA VAL A 323 -24.47 -15.31 9.70
C VAL A 323 -23.81 -15.85 10.96
N ARG A 324 -22.68 -16.52 10.79
CA ARG A 324 -21.75 -16.89 11.86
C ARG A 324 -20.48 -16.07 11.67
N ILE A 325 -19.92 -15.57 12.77
CA ILE A 325 -18.69 -14.79 12.77
C ILE A 325 -17.75 -15.48 13.76
N GLY A 326 -16.55 -15.84 13.32
CA GLY A 326 -15.62 -16.59 14.15
C GLY A 326 -14.18 -16.60 13.65
N PRO A 327 -13.32 -17.43 14.28
CA PRO A 327 -13.64 -18.32 15.40
C PRO A 327 -13.89 -17.58 16.74
N PRO A 328 -14.62 -18.18 17.70
CA PRO A 328 -14.77 -17.63 19.05
C PRO A 328 -13.41 -17.37 19.71
N GLY A 329 -13.29 -16.28 20.48
CA GLY A 329 -12.05 -15.90 21.18
C GLY A 329 -11.19 -14.87 20.45
N VAL A 330 -11.47 -14.57 19.18
CA VAL A 330 -10.90 -13.40 18.49
C VAL A 330 -11.48 -12.12 19.11
N GLN A 331 -10.64 -11.15 19.48
CA GLN A 331 -11.11 -9.86 20.00
C GLN A 331 -11.70 -9.00 18.89
N GLY A 332 -12.73 -8.21 19.21
CA GLY A 332 -13.31 -7.25 18.26
C GLY A 332 -14.35 -7.80 17.29
N LEU A 333 -14.81 -9.04 17.46
CA LEU A 333 -15.88 -9.61 16.61
C LEU A 333 -17.17 -8.77 16.64
N ASP A 334 -17.43 -8.07 17.75
CA ASP A 334 -18.53 -7.12 17.88
C ASP A 334 -18.40 -5.94 16.89
N LEU A 335 -17.17 -5.49 16.59
CA LEU A 335 -16.90 -4.48 15.57
C LEU A 335 -17.14 -5.04 14.18
N VAL A 336 -16.66 -6.27 13.90
CA VAL A 336 -16.90 -6.95 12.62
C VAL A 336 -18.39 -7.08 12.35
N GLN A 337 -19.17 -7.51 13.35
CA GLN A 337 -20.62 -7.64 13.25
C GLN A 337 -21.32 -6.31 12.97
N ARG A 338 -20.88 -5.21 13.59
CA ARG A 338 -21.46 -3.88 13.35
C ARG A 338 -21.11 -3.32 11.97
N GLU A 339 -19.86 -3.46 11.54
CA GLU A 339 -19.36 -2.80 10.34
C GLU A 339 -19.73 -3.51 9.05
N LEU A 340 -19.76 -4.85 9.03
CA LEU A 340 -20.12 -5.61 7.83
C LEU A 340 -21.59 -5.51 7.44
N THR A 341 -22.46 -5.02 8.34
CA THR A 341 -23.90 -4.80 8.10
C THR A 341 -24.63 -5.96 7.41
N LEU A 342 -24.22 -7.20 7.68
CA LEU A 342 -24.91 -8.40 7.20
C LEU A 342 -26.20 -8.61 8.01
N ALA A 343 -27.30 -8.04 7.55
CA ALA A 343 -28.60 -8.20 8.20
C ALA A 343 -29.12 -9.64 7.99
N ALA A 344 -29.15 -10.44 9.07
CA ALA A 344 -29.75 -11.76 9.02
C ALA A 344 -31.20 -11.66 8.50
N ARG A 345 -31.52 -12.40 7.43
CA ARG A 345 -32.83 -12.44 6.75
C ARG A 345 -33.23 -11.18 5.96
N GLY A 346 -32.32 -10.23 5.73
CA GLY A 346 -32.52 -9.05 4.86
C GLY A 346 -31.86 -9.19 3.48
N ALA A 347 -32.10 -8.24 2.58
CA ALA A 347 -31.36 -8.17 1.31
C ALA A 347 -29.89 -7.81 1.56
N LEU A 348 -28.97 -8.47 0.87
CA LEU A 348 -27.55 -8.16 0.93
C LEU A 348 -27.28 -6.82 0.25
N ASP A 349 -26.90 -5.81 1.03
CA ASP A 349 -26.37 -4.56 0.53
C ASP A 349 -24.86 -4.72 0.26
N ALA A 350 -24.52 -5.01 -0.99
CA ALA A 350 -23.13 -5.22 -1.40
C ALA A 350 -22.27 -3.95 -1.22
N GLN A 351 -22.86 -2.76 -1.33
CA GLN A 351 -22.15 -1.51 -1.12
C GLN A 351 -21.84 -1.32 0.36
N ALA A 352 -22.82 -1.50 1.24
CA ALA A 352 -22.62 -1.39 2.68
C ALA A 352 -21.58 -2.41 3.20
N VAL A 353 -21.61 -3.65 2.72
CA VAL A 353 -20.60 -4.68 3.05
C VAL A 353 -19.21 -4.25 2.56
N SER A 354 -19.10 -3.74 1.33
CA SER A 354 -17.83 -3.29 0.75
C SER A 354 -17.23 -2.11 1.52
N GLU A 355 -18.05 -1.14 1.91
CA GLU A 355 -17.63 -0.01 2.74
C GLU A 355 -17.28 -0.47 4.17
N GLY A 356 -18.03 -1.42 4.73
CA GLY A 356 -17.72 -2.08 6.00
C GLY A 356 -16.36 -2.75 6.00
N LEU A 357 -16.05 -3.54 4.96
CA LEU A 357 -14.73 -4.13 4.76
C LEU A 357 -13.63 -3.07 4.66
N ALA A 358 -13.87 -1.95 3.97
CA ALA A 358 -12.90 -0.86 3.87
C ALA A 358 -12.66 -0.16 5.23
N ARG A 359 -13.72 0.05 6.03
CA ARG A 359 -13.60 0.60 7.39
C ARG A 359 -12.92 -0.37 8.36
N LEU A 360 -13.14 -1.68 8.20
CA LEU A 360 -12.44 -2.71 8.97
C LEU A 360 -10.98 -2.84 8.56
N ALA A 361 -10.65 -2.63 7.28
CA ALA A 361 -9.28 -2.70 6.78
C ALA A 361 -8.36 -1.60 7.33
N SER A 362 -8.93 -0.43 7.64
CA SER A 362 -8.20 0.63 8.34
C SER A 362 -7.99 0.35 9.83
N GLN A 363 -8.52 -0.76 10.35
CA GLN A 363 -8.28 -1.20 11.72
C GLN A 363 -7.07 -2.13 11.75
N GLU A 364 -6.10 -1.84 12.60
CA GLU A 364 -4.91 -2.69 12.80
C GLU A 364 -5.18 -3.99 13.59
N ARG A 365 -6.42 -4.45 13.63
CA ARG A 365 -6.87 -5.58 14.47
C ARG A 365 -6.97 -6.90 13.72
N TYR A 366 -7.04 -6.84 12.39
CA TYR A 366 -7.30 -8.01 11.55
C TYR A 366 -6.25 -8.08 10.44
N ARG A 367 -5.88 -9.30 10.03
CA ARG A 367 -5.09 -9.57 8.82
C ARG A 367 -5.97 -9.90 7.62
N GLY A 368 -7.14 -10.47 7.88
CA GLY A 368 -8.07 -10.90 6.85
C GLY A 368 -9.47 -11.09 7.41
N ILE A 369 -10.46 -10.73 6.61
CA ILE A 369 -11.87 -11.01 6.89
C ILE A 369 -12.46 -11.63 5.61
N TRP A 370 -12.86 -12.88 5.72
CA TRP A 370 -13.37 -13.71 4.63
C TRP A 370 -14.83 -14.02 4.91
N LEU A 371 -15.72 -13.84 3.94
CA LEU A 371 -17.17 -13.89 4.18
C LEU A 371 -17.72 -15.31 4.24
N GLY A 372 -17.09 -16.25 3.54
CA GLY A 372 -17.44 -17.67 3.56
C GLY A 372 -18.92 -17.97 3.21
N PRO A 373 -19.45 -17.50 2.07
CA PRO A 373 -20.82 -17.81 1.67
C PRO A 373 -21.00 -19.30 1.35
N SER A 374 -22.13 -19.88 1.74
CA SER A 374 -22.47 -21.29 1.52
C SER A 374 -23.98 -21.49 1.40
N GLY A 375 -24.43 -22.67 0.94
CA GLY A 375 -25.85 -23.04 0.94
C GLY A 375 -26.65 -22.61 -0.31
N ALA A 376 -27.94 -22.28 -0.10
CA ALA A 376 -28.94 -22.09 -1.15
C ALA A 376 -28.79 -20.77 -1.92
N ALA A 377 -29.30 -20.71 -3.16
CA ALA A 377 -29.04 -19.61 -4.10
C ALA A 377 -29.70 -18.29 -3.68
N GLU A 378 -30.95 -18.37 -3.23
CA GLU A 378 -31.72 -17.19 -2.83
C GLU A 378 -31.34 -16.70 -1.42
N ARG A 379 -30.82 -17.63 -0.59
CA ARG A 379 -30.53 -17.41 0.84
C ARG A 379 -29.23 -18.09 1.28
N PRO A 380 -28.04 -17.59 0.87
CA PRO A 380 -26.78 -18.14 1.32
C PRO A 380 -26.52 -17.81 2.80
N ASP A 381 -26.02 -18.81 3.52
CA ASP A 381 -25.45 -18.66 4.86
C ASP A 381 -24.02 -18.10 4.74
N PHE A 382 -23.56 -17.32 5.71
CA PHE A 382 -22.22 -16.73 5.76
C PHE A 382 -21.49 -17.22 6.99
N ASP A 383 -20.31 -17.81 6.80
CA ASP A 383 -19.38 -18.17 7.88
C ASP A 383 -18.16 -17.24 7.79
N VAL A 384 -18.29 -16.08 8.42
CA VAL A 384 -17.29 -15.02 8.37
C VAL A 384 -16.08 -15.44 9.20
N GLN A 385 -14.98 -15.72 8.51
CA GLN A 385 -13.70 -16.08 9.11
C GLN A 385 -12.87 -14.81 9.32
N VAL A 386 -12.49 -14.56 10.57
CA VAL A 386 -11.69 -13.41 10.98
C VAL A 386 -10.30 -13.89 11.39
N GLU A 387 -9.29 -13.42 10.67
CA GLU A 387 -7.89 -13.64 11.00
C GLU A 387 -7.38 -12.44 11.80
N ALA A 388 -7.01 -12.67 13.06
CA ALA A 388 -6.52 -11.62 13.95
C ALA A 388 -5.16 -11.09 13.49
N ALA A 389 -4.94 -9.78 13.64
CA ALA A 389 -3.61 -9.20 13.61
C ALA A 389 -2.86 -9.56 14.90
N PRO A 390 -1.53 -9.65 14.86
CA PRO A 390 -0.76 -9.93 16.05
C PRO A 390 -0.89 -8.74 17.00
N THR A 391 -1.01 -9.08 18.27
CA THR A 391 -1.24 -8.11 19.33
C THR A 391 0.04 -7.42 19.73
N ARG A 392 1.18 -8.14 19.70
CA ARG A 392 2.48 -7.59 20.06
C ARG A 392 3.39 -7.42 18.87
N SER A 393 4.08 -6.29 18.85
CA SER A 393 5.08 -5.97 17.84
C SER A 393 6.27 -5.26 18.47
N PHE A 394 7.43 -5.48 17.89
CA PHE A 394 8.68 -4.82 18.25
C PHE A 394 9.36 -4.33 16.98
N GLY A 395 9.78 -3.07 16.94
CA GLY A 395 10.39 -2.44 15.77
C GLY A 395 11.72 -1.79 16.11
N ILE A 396 12.63 -1.82 15.15
CA ILE A 396 13.91 -1.13 15.19
C ILE A 396 13.99 -0.21 13.99
N GLY A 397 14.50 0.99 14.17
CA GLY A 397 14.95 1.80 13.05
C GLY A 397 16.18 2.62 13.37
N VAL A 398 16.82 3.06 12.30
CA VAL A 398 18.09 3.76 12.32
C VAL A 398 18.01 4.89 11.31
N ALA A 399 18.56 6.03 11.66
CA ALA A 399 18.72 7.14 10.75
C ALA A 399 20.10 7.75 10.95
N PHE A 400 20.74 8.20 9.87
CA PHE A 400 22.01 8.94 9.93
C PHE A 400 21.91 10.27 9.19
N ASP A 401 22.34 11.36 9.83
CA ASP A 401 22.48 12.69 9.25
C ASP A 401 23.83 13.22 9.72
N GLN A 402 24.64 13.75 8.81
CA GLN A 402 25.98 14.25 9.11
C GLN A 402 26.04 15.29 10.26
N THR A 403 24.96 16.04 10.52
CA THR A 403 24.94 17.15 11.49
C THR A 403 24.48 16.68 12.86
N MET A 404 23.57 15.71 12.92
CA MET A 404 23.05 15.11 14.16
C MET A 404 23.68 13.75 14.50
N SER A 405 24.52 13.23 13.60
CA SER A 405 25.07 11.87 13.63
C SER A 405 23.97 10.81 13.57
N GLY A 406 24.24 9.60 14.07
CA GLY A 406 23.27 8.51 14.11
C GLY A 406 22.18 8.71 15.15
N ARG A 407 20.97 8.26 14.81
CA ARG A 407 19.85 8.01 15.73
C ARG A 407 19.39 6.57 15.55
N VAL A 408 19.14 5.90 16.66
CA VAL A 408 18.48 4.59 16.71
C VAL A 408 17.18 4.75 17.48
N TRP A 409 16.15 4.00 17.10
CA TRP A 409 14.97 3.86 17.93
C TRP A 409 14.52 2.42 18.04
N LEU A 410 14.00 2.09 19.21
CA LEU A 410 13.36 0.84 19.54
C LEU A 410 11.91 1.14 19.91
N ALA A 411 10.98 0.42 19.29
CA ALA A 411 9.57 0.58 19.53
C ALA A 411 8.95 -0.76 19.91
N ALA A 412 8.06 -0.76 20.88
CA ALA A 412 7.25 -1.93 21.23
C ALA A 412 5.79 -1.50 21.37
N ALA A 413 4.86 -2.34 20.93
CA ALA A 413 3.45 -2.11 21.10
C ALA A 413 2.74 -3.42 21.45
N ASP A 414 1.80 -3.35 22.39
CA ASP A 414 0.83 -4.38 22.72
C ASP A 414 -0.58 -3.81 22.54
N ARG A 415 -1.28 -4.26 21.50
CA ARG A 415 -2.63 -3.81 21.12
C ARG A 415 -3.74 -4.42 21.99
N ALA A 416 -3.41 -5.40 22.83
CA ALA A 416 -4.34 -6.09 23.71
C ALA A 416 -3.82 -6.15 25.15
N PHE A 417 -3.13 -5.10 25.59
CA PHE A 417 -2.57 -4.99 26.92
C PHE A 417 -3.69 -5.21 27.96
N THR A 418 -3.59 -6.27 28.77
CA THR A 418 -4.61 -6.73 29.75
C THR A 418 -5.93 -7.27 29.19
N GLY A 419 -6.07 -7.42 27.86
CA GLY A 419 -7.24 -8.04 27.21
C GLY A 419 -8.51 -7.17 27.15
N ARG A 420 -8.44 -5.88 27.49
CA ARG A 420 -9.61 -4.97 27.65
C ARG A 420 -9.64 -3.77 26.69
N ASP A 421 -9.38 -3.97 25.39
CA ASP A 421 -9.31 -2.88 24.38
C ASP A 421 -8.42 -1.71 24.84
N LEU A 422 -7.30 -2.08 25.47
CA LEU A 422 -6.28 -1.18 25.98
C LEU A 422 -5.01 -1.51 25.22
N GLU A 423 -4.49 -0.51 24.54
CA GLU A 423 -3.25 -0.57 23.80
C GLU A 423 -2.17 0.13 24.62
N MET A 424 -0.99 -0.49 24.72
CA MET A 424 0.19 0.12 25.31
C MET A 424 1.31 0.15 24.29
N SER A 425 2.10 1.21 24.29
CA SER A 425 3.32 1.29 23.49
C SER A 425 4.44 1.97 24.24
N ALA A 426 5.66 1.61 23.87
CA ALA A 426 6.88 2.20 24.36
C ALA A 426 7.81 2.50 23.18
N LEU A 427 8.43 3.66 23.22
CA LEU A 427 9.36 4.14 22.22
C LEU A 427 10.59 4.68 22.92
N LEU A 428 11.74 4.10 22.63
CA LEU A 428 13.04 4.63 22.99
C LEU A 428 13.71 5.20 21.74
N THR A 429 14.07 6.47 21.76
CA THR A 429 14.96 7.08 20.77
C THR A 429 16.29 7.40 21.43
N ALA A 430 17.39 7.06 20.76
CA ALA A 430 18.74 7.32 21.22
C ALA A 430 19.52 8.00 20.09
N GLY A 431 20.02 9.20 20.34
CA GLY A 431 20.85 9.95 19.40
C GLY A 431 21.85 10.83 20.14
N VAL A 432 22.84 11.35 19.41
CA VAL A 432 23.98 12.08 20.00
C VAL A 432 23.55 13.30 20.82
N TYR A 433 22.58 14.07 20.30
CA TYR A 433 22.13 15.31 20.95
C TYR A 433 20.80 15.16 21.68
N ARG A 434 20.04 14.09 21.45
CA ARG A 434 18.75 13.88 22.08
C ARG A 434 18.45 12.41 22.20
N SER A 435 17.98 12.03 23.39
CA SER A 435 17.43 10.71 23.66
C SER A 435 16.13 10.87 24.43
N ASP A 436 15.09 10.13 24.05
CA ASP A 436 13.81 10.14 24.77
C ASP A 436 13.17 8.75 24.88
N LEU A 437 12.46 8.54 25.98
CA LEU A 437 11.61 7.39 26.23
C LEU A 437 10.18 7.88 26.35
N THR A 438 9.31 7.39 25.46
CA THR A 438 7.87 7.65 25.51
C THR A 438 7.13 6.35 25.81
N VAL A 439 6.28 6.37 26.83
CA VAL A 439 5.32 5.29 27.12
C VAL A 439 3.92 5.84 26.93
N ALA A 440 3.12 5.19 26.09
CA ALA A 440 1.77 5.61 25.78
C ALA A 440 0.76 4.49 26.07
N VAL A 441 -0.43 4.90 26.48
CA VAL A 441 -1.58 4.03 26.69
C VAL A 441 -2.78 4.64 25.98
N ARG A 442 -3.52 3.82 25.25
CA ARG A 442 -4.70 4.24 24.49
C ARG A 442 -5.82 3.22 24.66
N ARG A 443 -7.05 3.69 24.78
CA ARG A 443 -8.25 2.85 24.72
C ARG A 443 -9.33 3.51 23.89
N ARG A 444 -10.26 2.74 23.35
CA ARG A 444 -11.46 3.31 22.74
C ARG A 444 -12.52 3.54 23.81
N ALA A 445 -13.04 4.76 23.90
CA ALA A 445 -14.13 5.10 24.79
C ALA A 445 -15.35 5.55 23.97
N ARG A 446 -16.55 5.18 24.43
CA ARG A 446 -17.80 5.62 23.80
C ARG A 446 -18.11 7.05 24.25
N ILE A 447 -18.07 7.99 23.32
CA ILE A 447 -18.33 9.42 23.52
C ILE A 447 -19.30 9.88 22.44
N GLY A 448 -20.50 10.36 22.83
CA GLY A 448 -21.50 10.85 21.87
C GLY A 448 -21.98 9.80 20.86
N GLY A 449 -22.07 8.53 21.26
CA GLY A 449 -22.47 7.42 20.37
C GLY A 449 -21.37 6.90 19.43
N ARG A 450 -20.19 7.54 19.41
CA ARG A 450 -19.01 7.11 18.63
C ARG A 450 -17.93 6.56 19.55
N TYR A 451 -17.10 5.66 19.04
CA TYR A 451 -15.90 5.20 19.76
C TYR A 451 -14.72 6.07 19.36
N LEU A 452 -14.20 6.85 20.32
CA LEU A 452 -13.04 7.71 20.12
C LEU A 452 -11.84 7.17 20.90
N PRO A 453 -10.63 7.17 20.32
CA PRO A 453 -9.42 6.85 21.07
C PRO A 453 -9.12 7.94 22.09
N VAL A 454 -9.00 7.53 23.35
CA VAL A 454 -8.58 8.35 24.48
C VAL A 454 -7.31 7.72 25.05
N GLY A 455 -6.32 8.54 25.35
CA GLY A 455 -5.04 8.02 25.83
C GLY A 455 -4.20 9.04 26.55
N GLY A 456 -3.11 8.54 27.12
CA GLY A 456 -2.06 9.33 27.73
C GLY A 456 -0.70 8.89 27.21
N ALA A 457 0.25 9.81 27.16
CA ALA A 457 1.65 9.54 26.88
C ALA A 457 2.53 10.25 27.90
N LEU A 458 3.47 9.52 28.48
CA LEU A 458 4.53 10.03 29.32
C LEU A 458 5.84 9.97 28.53
N THR A 459 6.50 11.11 28.38
CA THR A 459 7.79 11.24 27.70
C THR A 459 8.83 11.75 28.69
N ALA A 460 9.96 11.04 28.79
CA ALA A 460 11.16 11.52 29.45
C ALA A 460 12.24 11.73 28.39
N ALA A 461 12.78 12.95 28.30
CA ALA A 461 13.75 13.33 27.28
C ALA A 461 14.99 13.98 27.90
N THR A 462 16.13 13.74 27.28
CA THR A 462 17.38 14.46 27.54
C THR A 462 17.88 15.03 26.23
N GLU A 463 18.22 16.32 26.22
CA GLU A 463 18.63 17.04 25.02
C GLU A 463 19.84 17.93 25.33
N ASN A 464 20.90 17.79 24.54
CA ASN A 464 22.04 18.71 24.49
C ASN A 464 21.77 19.71 23.38
N VAL A 465 21.13 20.83 23.74
CA VAL A 465 20.73 21.86 22.79
C VAL A 465 21.96 22.55 22.23
N ARG A 466 22.18 22.40 20.92
CA ARG A 466 23.26 23.05 20.20
C ARG A 466 22.97 24.55 20.02
N LEU A 467 24.02 25.34 20.16
CA LEU A 467 23.98 26.79 20.05
C LEU A 467 25.02 27.24 19.03
N TRP A 468 24.70 28.29 18.29
CA TRP A 468 25.54 28.81 17.21
C TRP A 468 25.71 30.31 17.35
N GLN A 469 26.93 30.78 17.10
CA GLN A 469 27.23 32.20 16.92
C GLN A 469 27.99 32.36 15.59
N GLY A 470 27.27 32.77 14.55
CA GLY A 470 27.82 32.81 13.19
C GLY A 470 28.23 31.42 12.72
N ALA A 471 29.52 31.21 12.42
CA ALA A 471 30.05 29.91 11.99
C ALA A 471 30.56 29.04 13.15
N THR A 472 30.57 29.56 14.39
CA THR A 472 31.16 28.90 15.56
C THR A 472 30.07 28.20 16.37
N GLU A 473 30.32 26.94 16.72
CA GLU A 473 29.47 26.20 17.66
C GLU A 473 29.82 26.62 19.10
N LEU A 474 28.80 27.01 19.86
CA LEU A 474 28.94 27.29 21.29
C LEU A 474 28.71 25.99 22.09
N PRO A 475 29.22 25.90 23.34
CA PRO A 475 28.96 24.76 24.20
C PRO A 475 27.46 24.47 24.32
N SER A 476 27.07 23.21 24.08
CA SER A 476 25.67 22.79 24.13
C SER A 476 25.09 22.92 25.54
N VAL A 477 23.79 23.22 25.63
CA VAL A 477 23.07 23.30 26.91
C VAL A 477 22.28 22.02 27.14
N GLY A 478 22.65 21.27 28.18
CA GLY A 478 21.95 20.05 28.60
C GLY A 478 20.63 20.36 29.30
N ILE A 479 19.54 19.80 28.78
CA ILE A 479 18.18 19.92 29.29
C ILE A 479 17.62 18.52 29.52
N ARG A 480 16.93 18.34 30.64
CA ARG A 480 16.11 17.16 30.91
C ARG A 480 14.66 17.59 31.01
N GLU A 481 13.77 16.89 30.32
CA GLU A 481 12.34 17.19 30.29
C GLU A 481 11.52 15.92 30.59
N ALA A 482 10.48 16.08 31.39
CA ALA A 482 9.42 15.08 31.54
C ALA A 482 8.09 15.73 31.12
N ALA A 483 7.36 15.09 30.21
CA ALA A 483 6.09 15.58 29.69
C ALA A 483 5.00 14.52 29.81
N LEU A 484 3.82 14.91 30.27
CA LEU A 484 2.62 14.09 30.35
C LEU A 484 1.53 14.74 29.49
N ALA A 485 1.10 14.04 28.45
CA ALA A 485 -0.01 14.45 27.61
C ALA A 485 -1.18 13.48 27.79
N ILE A 486 -2.39 13.98 28.06
CA ILE A 486 -3.60 13.17 28.22
C ILE A 486 -4.73 13.79 27.41
N GLY A 487 -5.37 13.02 26.53
CA GLY A 487 -6.44 13.58 25.71
C GLY A 487 -7.07 12.64 24.69
N LEU A 488 -7.91 13.26 23.86
CA LEU A 488 -8.52 12.65 22.68
C LEU A 488 -7.53 12.69 21.53
N ARG A 489 -7.39 11.57 20.80
CA ARG A 489 -6.55 11.48 19.60
C ARG A 489 -7.29 10.86 18.40
N PRO A 490 -8.49 11.35 18.04
CA PRO A 490 -9.29 10.71 17.00
C PRO A 490 -8.61 10.81 15.63
N LEU A 491 -8.70 9.70 14.89
CA LEU A 491 -8.59 9.67 13.44
C LEU A 491 -10.03 9.79 12.91
N TYR A 492 -10.30 10.80 12.09
CA TYR A 492 -11.56 10.91 11.34
C TYR A 492 -11.31 10.51 9.87
N ASP A 493 -12.36 10.63 9.05
CA ASP A 493 -12.44 10.52 7.58
C ASP A 493 -11.09 10.61 6.83
N PRO A 494 -10.86 9.82 5.75
CA PRO A 494 -9.53 9.35 5.36
C PRO A 494 -8.51 10.49 5.25
N GLY A 495 -7.63 10.55 6.24
CA GLY A 495 -6.49 11.47 6.27
C GLY A 495 -6.47 12.47 7.44
N TRP A 496 -7.61 12.76 8.08
CA TRP A 496 -7.65 13.75 9.18
C TRP A 496 -7.36 13.11 10.56
N SER A 497 -6.50 13.78 11.33
CA SER A 497 -6.21 13.45 12.72
C SER A 497 -6.29 14.70 13.58
N TYR A 498 -6.83 14.54 14.79
CA TYR A 498 -6.93 15.62 15.76
C TYR A 498 -6.38 15.14 17.10
N GLU A 499 -5.74 16.05 17.83
CA GLU A 499 -5.35 15.85 19.22
C GLU A 499 -5.90 17.01 20.04
N LEU A 500 -6.54 16.70 21.16
CA LEU A 500 -6.97 17.69 22.14
C LEU A 500 -6.77 17.11 23.54
N GLY A 501 -6.01 17.79 24.39
CA GLY A 501 -5.70 17.25 25.71
C GLY A 501 -5.00 18.22 26.65
N ALA A 502 -4.87 17.78 27.90
CA ALA A 502 -4.00 18.39 28.88
C ALA A 502 -2.53 18.03 28.59
N ASP A 503 -1.64 19.00 28.78
CA ASP A 503 -0.19 18.85 28.62
C ASP A 503 0.49 19.43 29.87
N VAL A 504 1.28 18.61 30.55
CA VAL A 504 2.04 18.96 31.75
C VAL A 504 3.50 18.69 31.49
N ARG A 505 4.38 19.66 31.78
CA ARG A 505 5.81 19.54 31.53
C ARG A 505 6.64 20.01 32.71
N PHE A 506 7.74 19.31 32.92
CA PHE A 506 8.78 19.64 33.88
C PHE A 506 10.11 19.64 33.16
N TRP A 507 10.94 20.65 33.37
CA TRP A 507 12.29 20.67 32.78
C TRP A 507 13.31 21.30 33.71
N GLU A 508 14.56 20.84 33.58
CA GLU A 508 15.73 21.34 34.31
C GLU A 508 16.94 21.38 33.38
N GLY A 509 17.90 22.26 33.67
CA GLY A 509 19.15 22.38 32.91
C GLY A 509 20.25 23.04 33.72
N ARG A 510 21.50 23.01 33.23
CA ARG A 510 22.68 23.53 33.96
C ARG A 510 22.53 24.98 34.46
N SER A 511 21.70 25.78 33.79
CA SER A 511 21.41 27.19 34.11
C SER A 511 19.92 27.45 34.38
N VAL A 512 19.08 26.41 34.46
CA VAL A 512 17.62 26.52 34.65
C VAL A 512 17.23 25.71 35.89
N VAL A 513 16.85 26.43 36.97
CA VAL A 513 16.21 25.83 38.16
C VAL A 513 14.96 25.07 37.70
N ARG A 514 14.75 23.84 38.20
CA ARG A 514 13.62 22.98 37.84
C ARG A 514 12.32 23.79 37.73
N ARG A 515 11.71 23.78 36.54
CA ARG A 515 10.43 24.44 36.24
C ARG A 515 9.36 23.42 35.93
N GLY A 516 8.11 23.82 36.15
CA GLY A 516 6.94 22.99 35.92
C GLY A 516 5.79 23.84 35.40
N THR A 517 5.14 23.39 34.34
CA THR A 517 4.01 24.12 33.74
C THR A 517 2.95 23.13 33.26
N ALA A 518 1.72 23.62 33.13
CA ALA A 518 0.59 22.83 32.65
C ALA A 518 -0.33 23.70 31.80
N GLY A 519 -1.09 23.06 30.93
CA GLY A 519 -2.06 23.72 30.07
C GLY A 519 -2.68 22.77 29.07
N VAL A 520 -2.98 23.29 27.89
CA VAL A 520 -3.73 22.58 26.85
C VAL A 520 -2.89 22.46 25.59
N ARG A 521 -2.97 21.30 24.94
CA ARG A 521 -2.48 21.08 23.59
C ARG A 521 -3.63 20.79 22.63
N TYR A 522 -3.48 21.29 21.42
CA TYR A 522 -4.36 21.02 20.29
C TYR A 522 -3.52 20.78 19.04
N ALA A 523 -3.83 19.74 18.29
CA ALA A 523 -3.21 19.50 16.99
C ALA A 523 -4.25 19.06 15.97
N VAL A 524 -4.07 19.48 14.73
CA VAL A 524 -4.84 19.04 13.56
C VAL A 524 -3.85 18.67 12.48
N ARG A 525 -3.95 17.47 11.92
CA ARG A 525 -3.13 17.07 10.79
C ARG A 525 -3.99 16.41 9.73
N TYR A 526 -3.76 16.78 8.48
CA TYR A 526 -4.34 16.12 7.32
C TYR A 526 -3.21 15.49 6.51
N ARG A 527 -3.35 14.19 6.24
CA ARG A 527 -2.44 13.42 5.39
C ARG A 527 -3.23 12.94 4.18
N GLU A 528 -2.89 13.46 3.00
CA GLU A 528 -3.41 12.95 1.74
C GLU A 528 -3.00 11.48 1.57
N ARG A 529 -3.89 10.66 1.00
CA ARG A 529 -3.63 9.22 0.84
C ARG A 529 -2.40 9.00 -0.04
N GLY A 530 -1.51 8.10 0.39
CA GLY A 530 -0.23 7.82 -0.30
C GLY A 530 0.87 8.87 -0.07
N SER A 531 0.63 9.91 0.74
CA SER A 531 1.68 10.83 1.18
C SER A 531 2.36 10.30 2.45
N PRO A 532 3.70 10.21 2.51
CA PRO A 532 4.41 9.73 3.70
C PRO A 532 4.34 10.72 4.87
N ALA A 533 4.09 12.01 4.61
CA ALA A 533 3.99 13.05 5.62
C ALA A 533 2.64 13.80 5.52
N PRO A 534 2.19 14.48 6.61
CA PRO A 534 1.02 15.34 6.56
C PRO A 534 1.16 16.40 5.47
N THR A 535 0.09 16.58 4.69
CA THR A 535 -0.04 17.64 3.71
C THR A 535 -0.32 18.98 4.41
N PHE A 536 -0.94 18.92 5.58
CA PHE A 536 -1.25 20.05 6.43
C PHE A 536 -1.14 19.63 7.90
N SER A 537 -0.52 20.47 8.73
CA SER A 537 -0.53 20.31 10.19
C SER A 537 -0.56 21.65 10.88
N VAL A 538 -1.35 21.73 11.96
CA VAL A 538 -1.36 22.85 12.91
C VAL A 538 -1.20 22.26 14.30
N ASP A 539 -0.26 22.78 15.07
CA ASP A 539 0.03 22.39 16.45
C ASP A 539 0.02 23.63 17.33
N ALA A 540 -0.81 23.61 18.37
CA ALA A 540 -0.95 24.69 19.33
C ALA A 540 -0.78 24.15 20.75
N VAL A 541 0.11 24.78 21.52
CA VAL A 541 0.39 24.44 22.91
C VAL A 541 0.31 25.71 23.74
N GLY A 542 -0.65 25.76 24.64
CA GLY A 542 -0.87 26.88 25.55
C GLY A 542 -0.64 26.46 26.99
N LEU A 543 0.57 26.66 27.49
CA LEU A 543 0.92 26.41 28.89
C LEU A 543 0.97 27.73 29.67
N ARG A 544 0.92 27.66 31.01
CA ARG A 544 0.96 28.86 31.85
C ARG A 544 2.23 29.69 31.64
N GLU A 545 3.38 29.04 31.48
CA GLU A 545 4.66 29.74 31.31
C GLU A 545 4.87 30.23 29.87
N TRP A 546 4.51 29.41 28.87
CA TRP A 546 4.81 29.68 27.47
C TRP A 546 3.72 29.19 26.53
N GLN A 547 3.70 29.78 25.33
CA GLN A 547 2.74 29.44 24.29
C GLN A 547 3.48 29.22 22.98
N ARG A 548 3.01 28.25 22.18
CA ARG A 548 3.56 27.91 20.88
C ARG A 548 2.43 27.57 19.91
N LEU A 549 2.51 28.11 18.71
CA LEU A 549 1.64 27.79 17.58
C LEU A 549 2.53 27.53 16.37
N SER A 550 2.30 26.44 15.65
CA SER A 550 2.99 26.16 14.40
C SER A 550 2.03 25.62 13.36
N ALA A 551 2.26 25.98 12.10
CA ALA A 551 1.55 25.48 10.95
C ALA A 551 2.56 25.04 9.88
N ASP A 552 2.29 23.91 9.22
CA ASP A 552 3.05 23.40 8.09
C ASP A 552 2.06 22.96 7.01
N LEU A 553 2.31 23.39 5.78
CA LEU A 553 1.51 23.06 4.60
C LEU A 553 2.48 22.62 3.51
N ALA A 554 2.36 21.39 3.04
CA ALA A 554 3.22 20.86 1.98
C ALA A 554 2.43 19.91 1.09
N ARG A 555 2.26 20.24 -0.19
CA ARG A 555 1.51 19.38 -1.13
C ARG A 555 2.33 19.06 -2.37
N THR A 556 2.30 17.81 -2.80
CA THR A 556 3.01 17.36 -4.00
C THR A 556 2.08 17.37 -5.21
N PHE A 557 2.54 17.96 -6.31
CA PHE A 557 1.87 18.00 -7.60
C PHE A 557 2.77 17.34 -8.64
N ARG A 558 2.19 16.57 -9.57
CA ARG A 558 2.95 16.01 -10.69
C ARG A 558 2.85 16.95 -11.90
N VAL A 559 3.99 17.47 -12.35
CA VAL A 559 4.12 18.34 -13.52
C VAL A 559 5.01 17.65 -14.54
N GLY A 560 4.41 17.09 -15.59
CA GLY A 560 5.13 16.23 -16.54
C GLY A 560 5.70 14.99 -15.86
N ARG A 561 7.04 14.83 -15.91
CA ARG A 561 7.76 13.74 -15.22
C ARG A 561 8.29 14.13 -13.84
N ALA A 562 8.15 15.39 -13.43
CA ALA A 562 8.66 15.88 -12.17
C ALA A 562 7.56 15.94 -11.11
N ASP A 563 7.93 15.70 -9.86
CA ASP A 563 7.11 15.95 -8.69
C ASP A 563 7.53 17.30 -8.09
N VAL A 564 6.57 18.21 -7.96
CA VAL A 564 6.74 19.58 -7.47
C VAL A 564 6.01 19.71 -6.13
N ARG A 565 6.73 20.05 -5.06
CA ARG A 565 6.19 20.14 -3.71
C ARG A 565 6.48 21.51 -3.10
N PRO A 566 5.57 22.49 -3.26
CA PRO A 566 5.58 23.69 -2.44
C PRO A 566 5.39 23.34 -0.97
N ARG A 567 6.13 24.03 -0.09
CA ARG A 567 5.99 23.95 1.37
C ARG A 567 5.99 25.35 1.97
N LEU A 568 5.12 25.55 2.96
CA LEU A 568 5.04 26.75 3.78
C LEU A 568 5.00 26.33 5.24
N ARG A 569 5.87 26.93 6.07
CA ARG A 569 5.92 26.72 7.51
C ARG A 569 5.90 28.06 8.21
N ALA A 570 5.07 28.19 9.23
CA ALA A 570 4.98 29.38 10.06
C ALA A 570 4.88 28.98 11.53
N GLY A 571 5.55 29.72 12.40
CA GLY A 571 5.61 29.42 13.82
C GLY A 571 5.62 30.69 14.65
N TRP A 572 4.84 30.72 15.72
CA TRP A 572 4.79 31.81 16.68
C TRP A 572 4.87 31.27 18.10
N GLY A 573 5.54 32.00 18.97
CA GLY A 573 5.71 31.63 20.35
C GLY A 573 5.82 32.83 21.26
N ARG A 574 5.58 32.58 22.54
CA ARG A 574 5.70 33.58 23.59
C ARG A 574 6.42 32.96 24.78
N ARG A 575 7.58 33.54 25.14
CA ARG A 575 8.43 33.11 26.26
C ARG A 575 8.87 31.65 26.11
N LEU A 576 9.22 31.23 24.89
CA LEU A 576 9.57 29.84 24.64
C LEU A 576 10.85 29.47 25.42
N PRO A 577 10.86 28.33 26.13
CA PRO A 577 12.10 27.73 26.60
C PRO A 577 13.04 27.44 25.42
N LEU A 578 14.35 27.44 25.67
CA LEU A 578 15.37 27.29 24.63
C LEU A 578 15.16 26.05 23.74
N HIS A 579 14.78 24.90 24.30
CA HIS A 579 14.51 23.68 23.53
C HIS A 579 13.20 23.70 22.75
N GLN A 580 12.33 24.69 23.00
CA GLN A 580 11.04 24.85 22.32
C GLN A 580 11.06 25.93 21.23
N THR A 581 12.14 26.72 21.10
CA THR A 581 12.29 27.74 20.06
C THR A 581 12.27 27.12 18.65
N PHE A 582 11.79 27.87 17.67
CA PHE A 582 11.87 27.50 16.26
C PHE A 582 13.29 27.60 15.73
N THR A 583 13.63 26.79 14.72
CA THR A 583 14.95 26.77 14.09
C THR A 583 14.80 26.80 12.57
N LEU A 584 15.45 27.74 11.88
CA LEU A 584 15.54 27.68 10.42
C LEU A 584 16.49 26.56 9.98
N GLY A 585 17.59 26.33 10.70
CA GLY A 585 18.47 25.19 10.49
C GLY A 585 17.87 23.90 11.04
N GLY A 586 17.57 22.92 10.19
CA GLY A 586 16.90 21.69 10.59
C GLY A 586 16.91 20.62 9.49
N LEU A 587 16.30 19.47 9.77
CA LEU A 587 16.19 18.35 8.82
C LEU A 587 15.65 18.83 7.47
N ASP A 588 14.48 19.45 7.46
CA ASP A 588 13.97 20.17 6.28
C ASP A 588 14.13 21.69 6.42
N GLY A 589 15.26 22.12 6.99
CA GLY A 589 15.53 23.53 7.27
C GLY A 589 15.97 24.33 6.06
N PHE A 590 16.63 25.46 6.33
CA PHE A 590 17.13 26.39 5.32
C PHE A 590 18.45 25.94 4.67
N ALA A 591 18.73 26.40 3.45
CA ALA A 591 19.92 26.08 2.69
C ALA A 591 21.17 26.75 3.29
N GLY A 592 22.28 26.04 3.35
CA GLY A 592 23.54 26.58 3.89
C GLY A 592 23.59 26.72 5.42
N LEU A 593 22.50 26.46 6.14
CA LEU A 593 22.48 26.43 7.60
C LEU A 593 22.73 25.01 8.14
N ARG A 594 23.38 24.95 9.30
CA ARG A 594 23.57 23.72 10.08
C ARG A 594 22.32 23.41 10.89
N MET A 595 22.23 22.18 11.38
CA MET A 595 21.07 21.79 12.19
C MET A 595 21.01 22.58 13.51
N LEU A 596 19.80 23.03 13.85
CA LEU A 596 19.47 23.85 15.00
C LEU A 596 20.08 25.26 14.99
N GLU A 597 20.63 25.70 13.86
CA GLU A 597 21.11 27.07 13.64
C GLU A 597 19.95 28.04 13.40
N GLN A 598 20.15 29.31 13.73
CA GLN A 598 19.14 30.39 13.63
C GLN A 598 17.87 30.05 14.42
N ARG A 599 17.89 30.36 15.72
CA ARG A 599 16.79 30.09 16.66
C ARG A 599 15.97 31.33 16.97
N GLY A 600 14.66 31.15 17.15
CA GLY A 600 13.76 32.26 17.48
C GLY A 600 12.42 31.84 18.06
N ASP A 601 11.66 32.83 18.53
CA ASP A 601 10.30 32.67 19.04
C ASP A 601 9.26 32.69 17.91
N HIS A 602 9.65 33.13 16.71
CA HIS A 602 8.86 33.03 15.50
C HIS A 602 9.66 32.51 14.31
N GLU A 603 8.97 31.93 13.34
CA GLU A 603 9.52 31.54 12.05
C GLU A 603 8.52 31.74 10.92
N LEU A 604 9.05 32.04 9.74
CA LEU A 604 8.34 31.92 8.47
C LEU A 604 9.30 31.31 7.46
N PHE A 605 8.88 30.27 6.77
CA PHE A 605 9.69 29.53 5.82
C PHE A 605 8.83 29.09 4.63
N GLY A 606 9.38 29.23 3.43
CA GLY A 606 8.78 28.73 2.20
C GLY A 606 9.82 28.06 1.33
N SER A 607 9.47 26.93 0.72
CA SER A 607 10.28 26.26 -0.29
C SER A 607 9.46 25.70 -1.43
N LEU A 608 10.11 25.46 -2.55
CA LEU A 608 9.52 24.79 -3.71
C LEU A 608 10.43 23.64 -4.12
N LEU A 609 10.14 22.44 -3.64
CA LEU A 609 10.91 21.26 -4.01
C LEU A 609 10.52 20.79 -5.42
N VAL A 610 11.49 20.64 -6.31
CA VAL A 610 11.34 20.00 -7.62
C VAL A 610 12.19 18.73 -7.63
N ARG A 611 11.54 17.58 -7.86
CA ARG A 611 12.16 16.26 -7.91
C ARG A 611 11.86 15.61 -9.25
N TRP A 612 12.87 15.14 -9.98
CA TRP A 612 12.68 14.52 -11.30
C TRP A 612 13.44 13.19 -11.44
N PRO A 613 12.87 12.20 -12.13
CA PRO A 613 13.51 10.90 -12.28
C PRO A 613 14.76 11.02 -13.17
N LEU A 614 15.88 10.48 -12.68
CA LEU A 614 17.10 10.30 -13.46
C LEU A 614 17.18 8.86 -13.99
N TRP A 615 17.09 7.87 -13.09
CA TRP A 615 17.16 6.46 -13.45
C TRP A 615 16.59 5.56 -12.34
N ARG A 616 15.63 4.68 -12.67
CA ARG A 616 14.96 3.77 -11.71
C ARG A 616 14.51 4.50 -10.43
N GLN A 617 15.22 4.28 -9.31
CA GLN A 617 14.95 4.86 -7.99
C GLN A 617 15.74 6.16 -7.71
N LEU A 618 16.63 6.55 -8.61
CA LEU A 618 17.47 7.75 -8.51
C LEU A 618 16.74 8.96 -9.11
N HIS A 619 16.66 10.04 -8.35
CA HIS A 619 16.03 11.29 -8.75
C HIS A 619 16.98 12.46 -8.52
N GLY A 620 16.89 13.46 -9.40
CA GLY A 620 17.49 14.77 -9.20
C GLY A 620 16.56 15.63 -8.36
N ARG A 621 17.16 16.55 -7.60
CA ARG A 621 16.46 17.41 -6.65
C ARG A 621 16.96 18.85 -6.74
N PHE A 622 16.03 19.78 -6.71
CA PHE A 622 16.29 21.21 -6.57
C PHE A 622 15.23 21.85 -5.68
N GLU A 623 15.65 22.69 -4.73
CA GLU A 623 14.75 23.29 -3.74
C GLU A 623 15.18 24.72 -3.41
N PRO A 624 14.68 25.75 -4.13
CA PRO A 624 14.76 27.14 -3.72
C PRO A 624 13.90 27.39 -2.49
N MET A 625 14.35 28.31 -1.64
CA MET A 625 13.72 28.62 -0.37
C MET A 625 13.97 30.05 0.11
N VAL A 626 13.02 30.54 0.90
CA VAL A 626 13.06 31.83 1.62
C VAL A 626 12.64 31.60 3.07
N GLY A 627 13.27 32.27 4.02
CA GLY A 627 12.89 32.11 5.42
C GLY A 627 13.45 33.17 6.36
N VAL A 628 12.82 33.31 7.51
CA VAL A 628 13.20 34.23 8.58
C VAL A 628 12.84 33.65 9.94
N THR A 629 13.64 33.97 10.95
CA THR A 629 13.37 33.70 12.36
C THR A 629 14.01 34.80 13.21
N GLY A 630 13.46 35.05 14.40
CA GLY A 630 13.94 36.11 15.29
C GLY A 630 13.35 36.00 16.69
N GLN A 631 13.64 37.00 17.53
CA GLN A 631 13.07 37.14 18.87
C GLN A 631 12.19 38.39 18.92
N GLY A 632 10.87 38.22 19.02
CA GLY A 632 9.92 39.34 19.02
C GLY A 632 8.59 38.99 18.35
N GLY A 633 7.85 40.01 17.90
CA GLY A 633 6.70 39.80 17.03
C GLY A 633 7.14 39.75 15.56
N TYR A 634 6.30 39.24 14.64
CA TYR A 634 6.67 39.15 13.22
C TYR A 634 7.05 40.49 12.58
N PHE A 635 6.53 41.61 13.10
CA PHE A 635 6.71 42.92 12.51
C PHE A 635 7.27 43.92 13.51
N GLN A 636 8.33 44.65 13.13
CA GLN A 636 8.87 45.79 13.89
C GLN A 636 8.39 47.15 13.31
N GLY A 637 7.39 47.15 12.42
CA GLY A 637 6.82 48.31 11.74
C GLY A 637 5.96 47.90 10.53
N PRO A 638 5.43 48.84 9.73
CA PRO A 638 4.64 48.50 8.54
C PRO A 638 5.47 47.70 7.51
N GLY A 639 5.25 46.38 7.46
CA GLY A 639 5.88 45.48 6.50
C GLY A 639 7.33 45.04 6.80
N ALA A 640 7.94 45.48 7.90
CA ALA A 640 9.30 45.10 8.27
C ALA A 640 9.29 43.84 9.15
N LEU A 641 9.84 42.72 8.66
CA LEU A 641 9.96 41.47 9.41
C LEU A 641 11.02 41.57 10.51
N ASP A 642 10.73 41.05 11.70
CA ASP A 642 11.73 40.88 12.76
C ASP A 642 12.66 39.69 12.44
N GLY A 643 13.95 39.96 12.30
CA GLY A 643 14.98 39.00 11.90
C GLY A 643 15.50 39.20 10.47
N THR A 644 16.57 38.49 10.11
CA THR A 644 17.17 38.56 8.76
C THR A 644 16.48 37.61 7.81
N VAL A 645 15.92 38.14 6.71
CA VAL A 645 15.38 37.32 5.63
C VAL A 645 16.51 36.65 4.86
N LEU A 646 16.48 35.32 4.82
CA LEU A 646 17.40 34.49 4.06
C LEU A 646 16.75 34.03 2.76
N ALA A 647 17.54 34.03 1.68
CA ALA A 647 17.19 33.43 0.41
C ALA A 647 18.28 32.43 0.02
N GLY A 648 17.90 31.27 -0.50
CA GLY A 648 18.86 30.20 -0.78
C GLY A 648 18.26 29.07 -1.59
N ALA A 649 19.09 28.09 -1.92
CA ALA A 649 18.67 26.91 -2.66
C ALA A 649 19.49 25.68 -2.27
N ARG A 650 18.86 24.51 -2.38
CA ARG A 650 19.53 23.21 -2.34
C ARG A 650 19.47 22.54 -3.69
N VAL A 651 20.53 21.84 -4.05
CA VAL A 651 20.60 20.98 -5.22
C VAL A 651 21.20 19.64 -4.84
N GLY A 652 20.71 18.54 -5.39
CA GLY A 652 21.22 17.23 -5.04
C GLY A 652 20.55 16.08 -5.77
N VAL A 653 20.75 14.89 -5.23
CA VAL A 653 20.12 13.65 -5.68
C VAL A 653 19.53 12.90 -4.50
N ASP A 654 18.44 12.19 -4.74
CA ASP A 654 17.89 11.23 -3.80
C ASP A 654 17.69 9.86 -4.45
N LEU A 655 17.88 8.80 -3.64
CA LEU A 655 17.70 7.42 -4.01
C LEU A 655 16.67 6.80 -3.05
N ASP A 656 15.56 6.30 -3.59
CA ASP A 656 14.57 5.57 -2.81
C ASP A 656 15.04 4.14 -2.58
N THR A 657 15.25 3.74 -1.32
CA THR A 657 15.65 2.35 -0.97
C THR A 657 14.59 1.69 -0.08
N PRO A 658 14.56 0.34 -0.01
CA PRO A 658 13.68 -0.38 0.90
C PRO A 658 13.86 -0.04 2.38
N PHE A 659 15.01 0.53 2.76
CA PHE A 659 15.36 0.87 4.14
C PHE A 659 15.26 2.38 4.42
N GLY A 660 14.63 3.13 3.51
CA GLY A 660 14.47 4.58 3.58
C GLY A 660 15.27 5.34 2.51
N PRO A 661 15.03 6.64 2.33
CA PRO A 661 15.68 7.44 1.31
C PRO A 661 17.14 7.71 1.67
N ILE A 662 18.01 7.72 0.64
CA ILE A 662 19.37 8.26 0.73
C ILE A 662 19.39 9.59 0.01
N ARG A 663 19.91 10.64 0.65
CA ARG A 663 19.96 11.99 0.07
C ARG A 663 21.36 12.57 0.15
N ILE A 664 21.81 13.15 -0.96
CA ILE A 664 23.07 13.87 -1.07
C ILE A 664 22.77 15.23 -1.69
N GLU A 665 22.93 16.30 -0.93
CA GLU A 665 22.53 17.65 -1.31
C GLU A 665 23.61 18.68 -0.95
N GLN A 666 23.64 19.78 -1.68
CA GLN A 666 24.45 20.96 -1.37
C GLN A 666 23.53 22.17 -1.27
N GLY A 667 23.57 22.85 -0.13
CA GLY A 667 22.84 24.10 0.11
C GLY A 667 23.75 25.33 0.04
N VAL A 668 23.21 26.43 -0.48
CA VAL A 668 23.81 27.77 -0.46
C VAL A 668 22.77 28.84 -0.14
N ASN A 669 23.17 29.94 0.49
CA ASN A 669 22.30 31.09 0.75
C ASN A 669 22.94 32.45 0.44
N ASN A 670 22.14 33.50 0.54
CA ASN A 670 22.50 34.91 0.33
C ASN A 670 23.46 35.52 1.37
N GLN A 671 23.97 34.71 2.31
CA GLN A 671 25.04 35.06 3.24
C GLN A 671 26.33 34.29 2.92
N ASP A 672 26.45 33.76 1.70
CA ASP A 672 27.56 32.92 1.21
C ASP A 672 27.84 31.66 2.06
N ARG A 673 26.87 31.23 2.86
CA ARG A 673 26.98 29.99 3.65
C ARG A 673 26.75 28.79 2.76
N ARG A 674 27.63 27.80 2.85
CA ARG A 674 27.56 26.54 2.11
C ARG A 674 27.52 25.36 3.07
N GLN A 675 26.63 24.41 2.82
CA GLN A 675 26.50 23.19 3.62
C GLN A 675 26.17 22.01 2.70
N ALA A 676 27.10 21.06 2.57
CA ALA A 676 26.81 19.73 2.03
C ALA A 676 25.96 18.97 3.03
N LEU A 677 25.08 18.06 2.60
CA LEU A 677 24.10 17.28 3.36
C LEU A 677 24.03 15.84 2.87
N ILE A 678 24.47 14.89 3.71
CA ILE A 678 24.36 13.44 3.47
C ILE A 678 23.46 12.80 4.52
N ARG A 679 22.45 12.05 4.05
CA ARG A 679 21.41 11.45 4.91
C ARG A 679 21.04 10.04 4.48
N PHE A 680 20.75 9.21 5.47
CA PHE A 680 20.27 7.84 5.31
C PHE A 680 19.08 7.59 6.24
N GLY A 681 18.07 6.91 5.72
CA GLY A 681 16.88 6.53 6.47
C GLY A 681 15.88 7.68 6.61
N THR A 682 14.74 7.38 7.22
CA THR A 682 13.70 8.36 7.50
C THR A 682 14.00 9.07 8.81
N TRP A 683 14.40 10.34 8.69
CA TRP A 683 14.50 11.27 9.82
C TRP A 683 13.16 11.98 9.98
N PHE A 684 12.52 11.74 11.13
CA PHE A 684 11.23 12.31 11.49
C PHE A 684 11.27 13.82 11.71
#